data_AF-A0A7X9B568-F1
#
_entry.id   AF-A0A7X9B568-F1
#
_cell.length_a   1.000
_cell.length_b   1.000
_cell.length_c   1.000
_cell.angle_alpha   90.00
_cell.angle_beta   90.00
_cell.angle_gamma   90.00
#
_symmetry.space_group_name_H-M   'P 1'
#
loop_
_entity.id
_entity.type
_entity.pdbx_description
1 polymer ?
#
loop_
_entity_poly.entity_id
_entity_poly.type
_entity_poly.pdbx_seq_one_letter_code
_entity_poly.pdbx_strand_id
1 'polypeptide(L)'
;MNDEVLELFRNIRAGQFDGEPKPHKFALLLAIVDLYEESPGRDDIINLDSQLESLFEYWYNQLSPQSDFLSSMIEAPFYYLQNDKIYVLLIKPDKQEEYNDILNIKHSRFTKKRIIDVFSGAKVNNRVHLFLQNKEHRLLARKTLIELYGGETLNINQSMGSTQYALNLIPPSCNSFVRYLNTLQRSGGGNENALAESQACAEDFSLIQVSHPLANIIYDELVSPRGHHVILTGHAGDGKTTIALEILKRLRGVPSVAPLSSPMLDREECNGVTIIKDLSERNRQQDHELIKELKGRSRRFLLVSNTGTLLDLVKSQHANIRKSPVELEDAVLNAIDSQDGQGELALADDLHFLVFNLAQLDNLDIAQSIFAKMLAKERWQCCGSCENAERCPVYTNVRVLWDMQDLAVSRIFLAYRRLYEYGTRLTMRQLTEHLAYIITSGLNEVTIQELLKKDRTLSPTAYLFTNRFFGHDGVKADPDAQEMKAVRAITEQHYGSRPSPGWERGMWLRNRSLEPDIKIPLLQGAIISLLRKGSSMAHDEEESARAREQVRRLYYFLYEFPEDQRYYLSQYLNSPAILDWLSWQDSNHGLPTPQKAILDKQIFRVLQEYFTGVRLPEGSSQTDTRLYITLNRRSNEIRQSAQVVLAAVNWKDAFELVLETSGNALMQQRQDLLICSRNQYDKIELPLKLPFLDFVMMRHNGELGEMLDASYLQRLDRFKNAILSRAKTDSDDSILLVRLKTNHAFCGQEFTVQKGRLEVFDA
;
A
#
# COMPACT_ATOMS: atom_id res chain seq x y z
N MET A 1 55.76 -19.42 -1.32
CA MET A 1 54.55 -18.80 -1.91
C MET A 1 53.29 -19.60 -1.57
N ASN A 2 53.20 -20.90 -1.89
CA ASN A 2 52.02 -21.72 -1.59
C ASN A 2 51.75 -21.88 -0.08
N ASP A 3 52.78 -22.22 0.70
CA ASP A 3 52.63 -22.42 2.16
C ASP A 3 52.24 -21.12 2.89
N GLU A 4 52.72 -19.97 2.42
CA GLU A 4 52.41 -18.66 3.01
C GLU A 4 50.95 -18.24 2.76
N VAL A 5 50.38 -18.57 1.60
CA VAL A 5 48.96 -18.26 1.31
C VAL A 5 48.02 -19.22 2.05
N LEU A 6 48.40 -20.50 2.16
CA LEU A 6 47.66 -21.46 2.99
C LEU A 6 47.73 -21.10 4.47
N GLU A 7 48.85 -20.54 4.94
CA GLU A 7 48.97 -20.01 6.29
C GLU A 7 48.05 -18.81 6.52
N LEU A 8 47.82 -17.94 5.53
CA LEU A 8 46.79 -16.89 5.61
C LEU A 8 45.39 -17.49 5.75
N PHE A 9 45.06 -18.55 5.01
CA PHE A 9 43.76 -19.23 5.15
C PHE A 9 43.62 -19.93 6.52
N ARG A 10 44.68 -20.56 7.04
CA ARG A 10 44.66 -21.18 8.37
C ARG A 10 44.49 -20.17 9.51
N ASN A 11 44.90 -18.92 9.30
CA ASN A 11 44.84 -17.87 10.30
C ASN A 11 43.58 -16.98 10.23
N ILE A 12 42.58 -17.36 9.41
CA ILE A 12 41.32 -16.61 9.30
C ILE A 12 40.62 -16.57 10.66
N ARG A 13 40.34 -15.35 11.14
CA ARG A 13 39.61 -15.14 12.38
C ARG A 13 38.11 -15.10 12.09
N ALA A 14 37.47 -16.26 12.04
CA ALA A 14 36.02 -16.34 12.00
C ALA A 14 35.42 -15.95 13.36
N GLY A 15 34.25 -15.31 13.34
CA GLY A 15 33.49 -15.10 14.58
C GLY A 15 33.05 -16.45 15.14
N GLN A 16 32.88 -16.57 16.46
CA GLN A 16 32.42 -17.81 17.10
C GLN A 16 30.96 -17.69 17.55
N PHE A 17 30.23 -18.80 17.50
CA PHE A 17 28.93 -18.95 18.14
C PHE A 17 28.90 -20.32 18.82
N ASP A 18 28.68 -20.32 20.13
CA ASP A 18 28.69 -21.53 20.97
C ASP A 18 29.97 -22.40 20.85
N GLY A 19 31.13 -21.75 20.68
CA GLY A 19 32.44 -22.42 20.55
C GLY A 19 32.82 -22.83 19.12
N GLU A 20 31.88 -22.82 18.18
CA GLU A 20 32.10 -23.21 16.77
C GLU A 20 32.36 -21.97 15.87
N PRO A 21 33.18 -22.10 14.81
CA PRO A 21 33.42 -21.01 13.86
C PRO A 21 32.20 -20.72 13.00
N LYS A 22 31.90 -19.44 12.79
CA LYS A 22 30.81 -19.00 11.90
C LYS A 22 31.17 -19.18 10.41
N PRO A 23 30.21 -19.58 9.55
CA PRO A 23 30.45 -19.89 8.14
C PRO A 23 30.82 -18.68 7.27
N HIS A 24 30.48 -17.46 7.69
CA HIS A 24 30.51 -16.24 6.87
C HIS A 24 31.82 -16.00 6.12
N LYS A 25 32.96 -15.99 6.82
CA LYS A 25 34.26 -15.71 6.16
C LYS A 25 34.71 -16.85 5.25
N PHE A 26 34.41 -18.08 5.62
CA PHE A 26 34.73 -19.26 4.82
C PHE A 26 33.89 -19.32 3.54
N ALA A 27 32.60 -19.02 3.66
CA ALA A 27 31.68 -18.91 2.51
C ALA A 27 32.13 -17.82 1.53
N LEU A 28 32.52 -16.64 2.04
CA LEU A 28 33.05 -15.57 1.19
C LEU A 28 34.34 -15.96 0.47
N LEU A 29 35.26 -16.64 1.14
CA LEU A 29 36.50 -17.08 0.50
C LEU A 29 36.28 -18.16 -0.54
N LEU A 30 35.37 -19.10 -0.30
CA LEU A 30 35.00 -20.11 -1.29
C LEU A 30 34.31 -19.48 -2.51
N ALA A 31 33.46 -18.47 -2.29
CA ALA A 31 32.90 -17.67 -3.37
C ALA A 31 33.99 -16.94 -4.19
N ILE A 32 35.01 -16.39 -3.51
CA ILE A 32 36.16 -15.79 -4.18
C ILE A 32 36.94 -16.84 -4.98
N VAL A 33 37.15 -18.05 -4.47
CA VAL A 33 37.80 -19.13 -5.23
C VAL A 33 37.02 -19.47 -6.50
N ASP A 34 35.69 -19.53 -6.43
CA ASP A 34 34.82 -19.78 -7.59
C ASP A 34 34.87 -18.64 -8.61
N LEU A 35 34.92 -17.41 -8.14
CA LEU A 35 35.12 -16.23 -8.97
C LEU A 35 36.43 -16.28 -9.80
N TYR A 36 37.50 -16.89 -9.28
CA TYR A 36 38.74 -17.14 -10.04
C TYR A 36 38.68 -18.41 -10.89
N GLU A 37 37.78 -19.36 -10.59
CA GLU A 37 37.53 -20.51 -11.45
C GLU A 37 36.76 -20.10 -12.71
N GLU A 38 35.74 -19.25 -12.55
CA GLU A 38 34.92 -18.71 -13.66
C GLU A 38 35.71 -17.75 -14.56
N SER A 39 36.66 -17.01 -14.00
CA SER A 39 37.49 -16.05 -14.74
C SER A 39 38.94 -16.08 -14.25
N PRO A 40 39.77 -17.05 -14.70
CA PRO A 40 41.16 -17.21 -14.24
C PRO A 40 42.07 -16.01 -14.51
N GLY A 41 41.72 -15.16 -15.48
CA GLY A 41 42.43 -13.93 -15.84
C GLY A 41 41.78 -12.65 -15.31
N ARG A 42 40.89 -12.74 -14.33
CA ARG A 42 40.29 -11.56 -13.69
C ARG A 42 41.33 -10.66 -13.06
N ASP A 43 40.99 -9.39 -12.89
CA ASP A 43 41.82 -8.44 -12.15
C ASP A 43 41.89 -8.78 -10.65
N ASP A 44 42.78 -8.08 -9.94
CA ASP A 44 42.95 -8.24 -8.49
C ASP A 44 41.89 -7.48 -7.68
N ILE A 45 40.80 -7.04 -8.32
CA ILE A 45 39.72 -6.28 -7.66
C ILE A 45 38.46 -7.15 -7.57
N ILE A 46 37.86 -7.17 -6.39
CA ILE A 46 36.60 -7.85 -6.13
C ILE A 46 35.55 -6.81 -5.74
N ASN A 47 34.49 -6.75 -6.52
CA ASN A 47 33.35 -5.88 -6.26
C ASN A 47 32.27 -6.64 -5.48
N LEU A 48 31.54 -5.92 -4.65
CA LEU A 48 30.34 -6.46 -4.01
C LEU A 48 29.17 -6.35 -4.98
N ASP A 49 29.06 -7.33 -5.87
CA ASP A 49 28.04 -7.42 -6.92
C ASP A 49 27.16 -8.67 -6.76
N SER A 50 26.13 -8.79 -7.58
CA SER A 50 25.17 -9.90 -7.53
C SER A 50 25.81 -11.27 -7.81
N GLN A 51 26.93 -11.31 -8.54
CA GLN A 51 27.65 -12.55 -8.83
C GLN A 51 28.37 -13.06 -7.58
N LEU A 52 29.12 -12.20 -6.89
CA LEU A 52 29.78 -12.56 -5.63
C LEU A 52 28.76 -12.95 -4.55
N GLU A 53 27.63 -12.24 -4.49
CA GLU A 53 26.55 -12.53 -3.54
C GLU A 53 25.91 -13.89 -3.77
N SER A 54 25.61 -14.23 -5.02
CA SER A 54 25.04 -15.54 -5.37
C SER A 54 25.98 -16.68 -5.01
N LEU A 55 27.29 -16.52 -5.27
CA LEU A 55 28.31 -17.50 -4.90
C LEU A 55 28.50 -17.60 -3.39
N PHE A 56 28.43 -16.47 -2.67
CA PHE A 56 28.50 -16.43 -1.22
C PHE A 56 27.32 -17.19 -0.59
N GLU A 57 26.09 -16.91 -1.03
CA GLU A 57 24.89 -17.58 -0.51
C GLU A 57 24.94 -19.09 -0.75
N TYR A 58 25.41 -19.50 -1.93
CA TYR A 58 25.65 -20.91 -2.24
C TYR A 58 26.56 -21.57 -1.20
N TRP A 59 27.76 -21.03 -0.99
CA TRP A 59 28.71 -21.62 -0.03
C TRP A 59 28.25 -21.48 1.42
N TYR A 60 27.55 -20.42 1.76
CA TYR A 60 26.98 -20.24 3.09
C TYR A 60 26.00 -21.37 3.42
N ASN A 61 25.10 -21.70 2.49
CA ASN A 61 24.13 -22.77 2.64
C ASN A 61 24.79 -24.17 2.64
N GLN A 62 25.89 -24.36 1.90
CA GLN A 62 26.65 -25.62 1.95
C GLN A 62 27.36 -25.81 3.30
N LEU A 63 27.91 -24.75 3.88
CA LEU A 63 28.63 -24.79 5.15
C LEU A 63 27.70 -24.79 6.37
N SER A 64 26.49 -24.23 6.27
CA SER A 64 25.53 -24.19 7.38
C SER A 64 24.07 -24.40 6.94
N PRO A 65 23.68 -25.66 6.59
CA PRO A 65 22.37 -25.98 6.04
C PRO A 65 21.18 -25.78 6.99
N GLN A 66 21.44 -25.53 8.29
CA GLN A 66 20.43 -25.41 9.35
C GLN A 66 20.29 -23.97 9.88
N SER A 67 20.95 -22.98 9.27
CA SER A 67 20.95 -21.59 9.73
C SER A 67 19.88 -20.73 9.04
N ASP A 68 19.26 -19.81 9.78
CA ASP A 68 18.22 -18.90 9.27
C ASP A 68 18.78 -17.91 8.22
N PHE A 69 17.98 -17.56 7.20
CA PHE A 69 18.37 -16.68 6.08
C PHE A 69 18.92 -15.30 6.51
N LEU A 70 18.38 -14.71 7.59
CA LEU A 70 18.86 -13.45 8.19
C LEU A 70 20.33 -13.51 8.66
N SER A 71 20.90 -14.72 8.77
CA SER A 71 22.31 -14.90 9.09
C SER A 71 23.23 -14.78 7.87
N SER A 72 22.76 -14.83 6.63
CA SER A 72 23.60 -14.83 5.40
C SER A 72 24.07 -13.43 4.91
N MET A 73 24.09 -12.42 5.76
CA MET A 73 24.54 -11.07 5.40
C MET A 73 26.04 -11.05 5.02
N ILE A 74 26.35 -10.80 3.75
CA ILE A 74 27.71 -10.73 3.18
C ILE A 74 28.49 -9.47 3.58
N GLU A 75 27.81 -8.42 4.03
CA GLU A 75 28.41 -7.10 4.28
C GLU A 75 29.47 -7.15 5.38
N ALA A 76 29.16 -7.87 6.46
CA ALA A 76 30.06 -8.04 7.59
C ALA A 76 31.32 -8.86 7.23
N PRO A 77 31.23 -10.08 6.65
CA PRO A 77 32.42 -10.79 6.22
C PRO A 77 33.18 -10.01 5.13
N PHE A 78 32.49 -9.32 4.20
CA PHE A 78 33.14 -8.51 3.18
C PHE A 78 33.93 -7.33 3.79
N TYR A 79 33.39 -6.65 4.80
CA TYR A 79 34.14 -5.59 5.45
C TYR A 79 35.31 -6.14 6.30
N TYR A 80 35.09 -7.20 7.07
CA TYR A 80 36.07 -7.68 8.06
C TYR A 80 37.15 -8.62 7.52
N LEU A 81 37.01 -9.15 6.30
CA LEU A 81 38.04 -10.02 5.69
C LEU A 81 39.36 -9.28 5.44
N GLN A 82 39.33 -7.95 5.34
CA GLN A 82 40.55 -7.14 5.23
C GLN A 82 41.49 -7.29 6.44
N ASN A 83 40.92 -7.61 7.62
CA ASN A 83 41.70 -7.83 8.85
C ASN A 83 42.52 -9.13 8.80
N ASP A 84 42.12 -10.07 7.93
CA ASP A 84 42.82 -11.35 7.72
C ASP A 84 43.89 -11.26 6.61
N LYS A 85 44.17 -10.04 6.11
CA LYS A 85 45.19 -9.74 5.09
C LYS A 85 44.96 -10.41 3.73
N ILE A 86 43.72 -10.87 3.46
CA ILE A 86 43.30 -11.46 2.18
C ILE A 86 43.17 -10.40 1.09
N TYR A 87 42.57 -9.26 1.42
CA TYR A 87 42.46 -8.08 0.56
C TYR A 87 42.48 -6.80 1.38
N VAL A 88 42.53 -5.65 0.71
CA VAL A 88 42.34 -4.33 1.31
C VAL A 88 41.23 -3.59 0.56
N LEU A 89 40.30 -2.97 1.29
CA LEU A 89 39.25 -2.18 0.67
C LEU A 89 39.79 -0.84 0.16
N LEU A 90 39.46 -0.48 -1.07
CA LEU A 90 39.90 0.75 -1.72
C LEU A 90 38.85 1.85 -1.53
N ILE A 91 39.12 2.83 -0.66
CA ILE A 91 38.23 3.98 -0.41
C ILE A 91 38.20 4.87 -1.67
N LYS A 92 37.00 5.33 -2.07
CA LYS A 92 36.87 6.28 -3.18
C LYS A 92 37.46 7.64 -2.79
N PRO A 93 38.18 8.35 -3.69
CA PRO A 93 38.88 9.60 -3.36
C PRO A 93 37.99 10.69 -2.73
N ASP A 94 36.72 10.75 -3.10
CA ASP A 94 35.71 11.71 -2.62
C ASP A 94 35.01 11.28 -1.32
N LYS A 95 35.32 10.09 -0.78
CA LYS A 95 34.61 9.46 0.34
C LYS A 95 35.46 9.30 1.62
N GLN A 96 36.63 9.93 1.67
CA GLN A 96 37.55 9.82 2.80
C GLN A 96 36.99 10.43 4.10
N GLU A 97 36.29 11.57 4.02
CA GLU A 97 35.63 12.18 5.18
C GLU A 97 34.46 11.32 5.68
N GLU A 98 33.61 10.85 4.77
CA GLU A 98 32.47 9.97 5.09
C GLU A 98 32.92 8.66 5.76
N TYR A 99 34.02 8.07 5.28
CA TYR A 99 34.63 6.90 5.91
C TYR A 99 35.08 7.17 7.36
N ASN A 100 35.73 8.31 7.62
CA ASN A 100 36.19 8.69 8.95
C ASN A 100 35.00 8.96 9.90
N ASP A 101 33.93 9.59 9.40
CA ASP A 101 32.72 9.85 10.17
C ASP A 101 32.02 8.55 10.59
N ILE A 102 31.94 7.57 9.68
CA ILE A 102 31.39 6.24 9.95
C ILE A 102 32.18 5.53 11.05
N LEU A 103 33.51 5.67 11.10
CA LEU A 103 34.35 5.07 12.14
C LEU A 103 34.24 5.77 13.51
N ASN A 104 34.02 7.09 13.52
CA ASN A 104 33.95 7.88 14.74
C ASN A 104 32.61 7.71 15.50
N ILE A 105 31.56 7.24 14.83
CA ILE A 105 30.26 6.96 15.45
C ILE A 105 30.29 5.60 16.17
N LYS A 106 30.13 5.59 17.50
CA LYS A 106 29.96 4.34 18.28
C LYS A 106 28.79 3.52 17.72
N HIS A 107 29.06 2.26 17.35
CA HIS A 107 28.11 1.26 16.80
C HIS A 107 27.68 1.42 15.33
N SER A 108 28.33 2.29 14.56
CA SER A 108 28.07 2.40 13.12
C SER A 108 28.64 1.18 12.37
N ARG A 109 27.77 0.41 11.70
CA ARG A 109 28.14 -0.72 10.83
C ARG A 109 28.22 -0.27 9.37
N PHE A 110 29.05 -0.94 8.58
CA PHE A 110 29.03 -0.84 7.13
C PHE A 110 27.89 -1.70 6.58
N THR A 111 26.79 -1.05 6.16
CA THR A 111 25.70 -1.70 5.41
C THR A 111 26.11 -1.87 3.95
N LYS A 112 25.39 -2.70 3.18
CA LYS A 112 25.70 -2.99 1.76
C LYS A 112 25.80 -1.70 0.94
N LYS A 113 24.80 -0.83 1.11
CA LYS A 113 24.78 0.50 0.50
C LYS A 113 26.03 1.31 0.86
N ARG A 114 26.41 1.37 2.15
CA ARG A 114 27.63 2.09 2.57
C ARG A 114 28.91 1.49 2.00
N ILE A 115 28.99 0.16 1.87
CA ILE A 115 30.16 -0.49 1.27
C ILE A 115 30.30 -0.07 -0.20
N ILE A 116 29.20 -0.14 -0.96
CA ILE A 116 29.17 0.23 -2.38
C ILE A 116 29.41 1.73 -2.57
N ASP A 117 28.88 2.57 -1.69
CA ASP A 117 28.99 4.02 -1.77
C ASP A 117 30.42 4.49 -1.44
N VAL A 118 31.06 3.92 -0.39
CA VAL A 118 32.36 4.38 0.13
C VAL A 118 33.55 3.72 -0.55
N PHE A 119 33.46 2.45 -0.94
CA PHE A 119 34.58 1.70 -1.52
C PHE A 119 34.41 1.47 -3.02
N SER A 120 35.52 1.53 -3.76
CA SER A 120 35.59 1.21 -5.20
C SER A 120 35.77 -0.28 -5.48
N GLY A 121 36.08 -1.08 -4.46
CA GLY A 121 36.30 -2.51 -4.54
C GLY A 121 37.28 -3.02 -3.48
N ALA A 122 37.45 -4.34 -3.40
CA ALA A 122 38.42 -5.00 -2.54
C ALA A 122 39.63 -5.46 -3.36
N LYS A 123 40.81 -4.87 -3.12
CA LYS A 123 42.06 -5.24 -3.79
C LYS A 123 42.69 -6.45 -3.12
N VAL A 124 42.67 -7.59 -3.80
CA VAL A 124 43.22 -8.87 -3.35
C VAL A 124 44.72 -8.74 -3.15
N ASN A 125 45.23 -9.31 -2.06
CA ASN A 125 46.66 -9.38 -1.80
C ASN A 125 47.37 -10.07 -2.99
N ASN A 126 48.41 -9.44 -3.54
CA ASN A 126 49.14 -9.95 -4.72
C ASN A 126 49.52 -11.43 -4.62
N ARG A 127 49.88 -11.92 -3.41
CA ARG A 127 50.23 -13.32 -3.21
C ARG A 127 49.02 -14.24 -3.32
N VAL A 128 47.88 -13.83 -2.77
CA VAL A 128 46.59 -14.55 -2.86
C VAL A 128 46.08 -14.52 -4.30
N HIS A 129 46.16 -13.36 -4.97
CA HIS A 129 45.78 -13.20 -6.37
C HIS A 129 46.57 -14.14 -7.29
N LEU A 130 47.91 -14.12 -7.23
CA LEU A 130 48.76 -15.01 -8.01
C LEU A 130 48.53 -16.49 -7.67
N PHE A 131 48.25 -16.80 -6.41
CA PHE A 131 47.93 -18.15 -5.98
C PHE A 131 46.62 -18.65 -6.61
N LEU A 132 45.56 -17.85 -6.59
CA LEU A 132 44.24 -18.21 -7.13
C LEU A 132 44.17 -18.22 -8.67
N GLN A 133 45.10 -17.58 -9.38
CA GLN A 133 45.18 -17.71 -10.84
C GLN A 133 45.53 -19.14 -11.30
N ASN A 134 46.22 -19.93 -10.46
CA ASN A 134 46.57 -21.31 -10.76
C ASN A 134 45.45 -22.29 -10.36
N LYS A 135 45.05 -23.15 -11.30
CA LYS A 135 43.97 -24.14 -11.12
C LYS A 135 44.23 -25.15 -10.00
N GLU A 136 45.44 -25.70 -9.88
CA GLU A 136 45.75 -26.69 -8.83
C GLU A 136 45.76 -26.03 -7.45
N HIS A 137 46.18 -24.77 -7.38
CA HIS A 137 46.16 -24.00 -6.14
C HIS A 137 44.74 -23.64 -5.70
N ARG A 138 43.81 -23.38 -6.63
CA ARG A 138 42.38 -23.19 -6.28
C ARG A 138 41.74 -24.44 -5.69
N LEU A 139 42.06 -25.62 -6.24
CA LEU A 139 41.61 -26.90 -5.67
C LEU A 139 42.16 -27.09 -4.25
N LEU A 140 43.44 -26.76 -4.04
CA LEU A 140 44.08 -26.81 -2.74
C LEU A 140 43.45 -25.82 -1.75
N ALA A 141 43.18 -24.58 -2.18
CA ALA A 141 42.49 -23.55 -1.39
C ALA A 141 41.11 -24.03 -0.93
N ARG A 142 40.30 -24.53 -1.87
CA ARG A 142 38.94 -25.02 -1.60
C ARG A 142 38.96 -26.14 -0.57
N LYS A 143 39.83 -27.13 -0.77
CA LYS A 143 39.99 -28.26 0.15
C LYS A 143 40.38 -27.77 1.55
N THR A 144 41.40 -26.91 1.64
CA THR A 144 41.87 -26.37 2.93
C THR A 144 40.80 -25.54 3.63
N LEU A 145 40.03 -24.70 2.93
CA LEU A 145 38.97 -23.88 3.54
C LEU A 145 37.80 -24.71 4.08
N ILE A 146 37.43 -25.79 3.37
CA ILE A 146 36.38 -26.73 3.81
C ILE A 146 36.85 -27.53 5.03
N GLU A 147 38.08 -28.02 5.02
CA GLU A 147 38.69 -28.75 6.14
C GLU A 147 38.80 -27.86 7.39
N LEU A 148 39.21 -26.60 7.23
CA LEU A 148 39.37 -25.65 8.34
C LEU A 148 38.05 -25.25 9.00
N TYR A 149 36.94 -25.31 8.28
CA TYR A 149 35.61 -25.04 8.83
C TYR A 149 35.03 -26.25 9.59
N GLY A 150 35.56 -27.47 9.40
CA GLY A 150 35.11 -28.68 10.09
C GLY A 150 34.29 -29.65 9.23
N GLY A 151 34.29 -29.52 7.90
CA GLY A 151 33.54 -30.40 7.01
C GLY A 151 34.27 -31.70 6.68
N GLU A 152 34.09 -32.78 7.47
CA GLU A 152 34.55 -34.13 7.06
C GLU A 152 33.66 -34.80 5.98
N THR A 153 32.57 -34.17 5.53
CA THR A 153 31.62 -34.76 4.57
C THR A 153 31.08 -33.77 3.51
N LEU A 154 31.97 -33.01 2.85
CA LEU A 154 31.63 -32.37 1.57
C LEU A 154 32.32 -33.15 0.44
N ASN A 155 31.54 -33.74 -0.48
CA ASN A 155 32.05 -34.52 -1.61
C ASN A 155 32.78 -33.57 -2.60
N ILE A 156 34.11 -33.49 -2.50
CA ILE A 156 34.97 -32.56 -3.26
C ILE A 156 35.01 -32.83 -4.79
N ASN A 157 34.40 -33.91 -5.28
CA ASN A 157 34.55 -34.36 -6.68
C ASN A 157 33.44 -33.94 -7.67
N GLN A 158 32.49 -33.05 -7.31
CA GLN A 158 31.41 -32.63 -8.23
C GLN A 158 31.59 -31.27 -8.92
N SER A 159 32.76 -30.61 -8.86
CA SER A 159 32.95 -29.27 -9.45
C SER A 159 33.83 -29.20 -10.70
N MET A 160 34.23 -30.33 -11.32
CA MET A 160 34.86 -30.27 -12.65
C MET A 160 33.79 -30.17 -13.75
N GLY A 161 33.28 -28.95 -13.96
CA GLY A 161 32.34 -28.63 -15.05
C GLY A 161 31.53 -27.33 -14.86
N SER A 162 31.88 -26.50 -13.87
CA SER A 162 31.08 -25.36 -13.43
C SER A 162 31.40 -24.07 -14.17
N THR A 163 30.98 -24.02 -15.44
CA THR A 163 30.60 -22.75 -16.10
C THR A 163 29.31 -22.92 -16.91
N GLN A 164 28.87 -24.17 -17.10
CA GLN A 164 27.57 -24.50 -17.67
C GLN A 164 26.48 -24.71 -16.60
N TYR A 165 26.85 -24.73 -15.31
CA TYR A 165 25.93 -24.94 -14.20
C TYR A 165 25.39 -23.65 -13.56
N ALA A 166 26.09 -22.51 -13.63
CA ALA A 166 25.57 -21.24 -13.09
C ALA A 166 24.40 -20.66 -13.91
N LEU A 167 24.30 -21.02 -15.19
CA LEU A 167 23.12 -20.75 -16.03
C LEU A 167 22.08 -21.89 -16.03
N ASN A 168 22.41 -23.07 -15.49
CA ASN A 168 21.53 -24.25 -15.46
C ASN A 168 21.18 -24.75 -14.04
N LEU A 169 21.39 -23.93 -13.01
CA LEU A 169 20.91 -24.15 -11.63
C LEU A 169 19.66 -23.33 -11.29
N ILE A 170 18.87 -22.96 -12.29
CA ILE A 170 17.42 -22.92 -12.11
C ILE A 170 16.99 -24.38 -12.31
N PRO A 171 16.47 -25.09 -11.30
CA PRO A 171 15.83 -26.37 -11.56
C PRO A 171 14.83 -26.17 -12.71
N PRO A 172 14.82 -27.01 -13.76
CA PRO A 172 13.91 -26.84 -14.91
C PRO A 172 12.41 -26.90 -14.54
N SER A 173 12.10 -27.07 -13.25
CA SER A 173 10.77 -27.10 -12.63
C SER A 173 10.36 -25.81 -11.91
N CYS A 174 11.16 -24.73 -11.92
CA CYS A 174 10.91 -23.54 -11.11
C CYS A 174 10.32 -22.38 -11.92
N ASN A 175 9.26 -21.76 -11.37
CA ASN A 175 8.57 -20.65 -12.02
C ASN A 175 9.28 -19.32 -11.70
N SER A 176 10.05 -18.78 -12.63
CA SER A 176 10.75 -17.49 -12.47
C SER A 176 9.81 -16.35 -12.05
N PHE A 177 8.52 -16.44 -12.41
CA PHE A 177 7.52 -15.44 -12.03
C PHE A 177 7.26 -15.40 -10.52
N VAL A 178 7.37 -16.52 -9.80
CA VAL A 178 7.25 -16.54 -8.33
C VAL A 178 8.38 -15.76 -7.70
N ARG A 179 9.62 -15.96 -8.17
CA ARG A 179 10.77 -15.14 -7.76
C ARG A 179 10.53 -13.67 -8.05
N TYR A 180 10.06 -13.32 -9.24
CA TYR A 180 9.74 -11.93 -9.58
C TYR A 180 8.69 -11.32 -8.63
N LEU A 181 7.57 -12.00 -8.37
CA LEU A 181 6.58 -11.52 -7.39
C LEU A 181 7.20 -11.32 -6.01
N ASN A 182 8.09 -12.21 -5.60
CA ASN A 182 8.80 -12.09 -4.34
C ASN A 182 9.79 -10.92 -4.33
N THR A 183 10.24 -10.39 -5.48
CA THR A 183 11.05 -9.16 -5.57
C THR A 183 10.25 -7.86 -5.37
N LEU A 184 8.92 -7.96 -5.37
CA LEU A 184 8.01 -6.82 -5.17
C LEU A 184 7.63 -6.63 -3.69
N GLN A 185 7.97 -7.60 -2.83
CA GLN A 185 7.59 -7.62 -1.42
C GLN A 185 8.82 -7.60 -0.53
N ARG A 186 8.67 -7.07 0.69
CA ARG A 186 9.77 -7.08 1.67
C ARG A 186 9.96 -8.43 2.35
N SER A 187 8.93 -9.26 2.41
CA SER A 187 8.99 -10.62 2.97
C SER A 187 9.94 -11.51 2.18
N GLY A 188 10.81 -12.25 2.87
CA GLY A 188 11.77 -13.15 2.23
C GLY A 188 12.96 -12.45 1.55
N GLY A 189 13.23 -11.17 1.85
CA GLY A 189 14.47 -10.46 1.47
C GLY A 189 14.53 -9.90 0.04
N GLY A 190 13.51 -10.10 -0.79
CA GLY A 190 13.48 -9.66 -2.19
C GLY A 190 12.95 -8.24 -2.38
N ASN A 191 13.72 -7.18 -2.11
CA ASN A 191 13.27 -5.79 -2.37
C ASN A 191 13.85 -5.19 -3.67
N GLU A 192 14.41 -6.03 -4.55
CA GLU A 192 15.20 -5.61 -5.70
C GLU A 192 14.39 -4.83 -6.75
N ASN A 193 13.12 -5.20 -6.97
CA ASN A 193 12.23 -4.58 -7.97
C ASN A 193 11.12 -3.71 -7.35
N ALA A 194 11.25 -3.30 -6.09
CA ALA A 194 10.28 -2.38 -5.50
C ALA A 194 10.39 -0.94 -6.04
N LEU A 195 11.53 -0.59 -6.63
CA LEU A 195 11.79 0.72 -7.25
C LEU A 195 11.52 0.69 -8.75
N ALA A 196 10.97 1.79 -9.28
CA ALA A 196 10.63 1.90 -10.71
C ALA A 196 11.88 1.88 -11.61
N GLU A 197 13.03 2.29 -11.05
CA GLU A 197 14.35 2.30 -11.68
C GLU A 197 14.85 0.87 -11.95
N SER A 198 14.74 0.00 -10.95
CA SER A 198 15.05 -1.43 -11.10
C SER A 198 14.07 -2.12 -12.05
N GLN A 199 12.79 -1.73 -11.99
CA GLN A 199 11.74 -2.24 -12.88
C GLN A 199 11.94 -1.85 -14.35
N ALA A 200 12.53 -0.68 -14.63
CA ALA A 200 12.71 -0.19 -16.00
C ALA A 200 13.60 -1.10 -16.86
N CYS A 201 14.51 -1.85 -16.22
CA CYS A 201 15.45 -2.76 -16.87
C CYS A 201 15.08 -4.24 -16.66
N ALA A 202 14.11 -4.55 -15.79
CA ALA A 202 13.69 -5.93 -15.50
C ALA A 202 12.82 -6.48 -16.63
N GLU A 203 13.20 -7.64 -17.18
CA GLU A 203 12.46 -8.30 -18.27
C GLU A 203 11.02 -8.65 -17.84
N ASP A 204 10.85 -9.13 -16.60
CA ASP A 204 9.56 -9.56 -16.04
C ASP A 204 8.63 -8.40 -15.67
N PHE A 205 9.12 -7.15 -15.58
CA PHE A 205 8.25 -6.00 -15.30
C PHE A 205 7.18 -5.82 -16.38
N SER A 206 7.55 -6.10 -17.63
CA SER A 206 6.62 -6.08 -18.78
C SER A 206 5.40 -6.99 -18.58
N LEU A 207 5.54 -8.05 -17.78
CA LEU A 207 4.47 -9.00 -17.51
C LEU A 207 3.35 -8.34 -16.70
N ILE A 208 3.66 -7.54 -15.69
CA ILE A 208 2.64 -6.91 -14.83
C ILE A 208 2.36 -5.45 -15.17
N GLN A 209 3.17 -4.82 -16.02
CA GLN A 209 3.02 -3.41 -16.37
C GLN A 209 1.62 -3.10 -16.94
N VAL A 210 0.93 -2.13 -16.34
CA VAL A 210 -0.34 -1.58 -16.85
C VAL A 210 -0.11 -0.13 -17.23
N SER A 211 -0.60 0.28 -18.40
CA SER A 211 -0.53 1.67 -18.84
C SER A 211 -1.40 2.54 -17.94
N HIS A 212 -0.84 3.65 -17.46
CA HIS A 212 -1.60 4.58 -16.62
C HIS A 212 -2.41 5.54 -17.52
N PRO A 213 -3.71 5.80 -17.25
CA PRO A 213 -4.50 6.70 -18.09
C PRO A 213 -3.90 8.10 -18.23
N LEU A 214 -3.37 8.68 -17.15
CA LEU A 214 -2.62 9.94 -17.20
C LEU A 214 -1.42 9.93 -18.16
N ALA A 215 -0.79 8.79 -18.44
CA ALA A 215 0.34 8.77 -19.37
C ALA A 215 -0.10 9.23 -20.78
N ASN A 216 -1.32 8.89 -21.20
CA ASN A 216 -1.92 9.40 -22.44
C ASN A 216 -2.15 10.91 -22.34
N ILE A 217 -2.87 11.35 -21.29
CA ILE A 217 -3.26 12.74 -21.10
C ILE A 217 -2.04 13.67 -21.05
N ILE A 218 -1.02 13.29 -20.28
CA ILE A 218 0.22 14.05 -20.16
C ILE A 218 1.01 14.03 -21.47
N TYR A 219 1.09 12.89 -22.15
CA TYR A 219 1.76 12.82 -23.44
C TYR A 219 1.12 13.78 -24.46
N ASP A 220 -0.21 13.74 -24.59
CA ASP A 220 -0.96 14.60 -25.51
C ASP A 220 -0.78 16.09 -25.17
N GLU A 221 -0.76 16.44 -23.88
CA GLU A 221 -0.50 17.79 -23.41
C GLU A 221 0.92 18.26 -23.76
N LEU A 222 1.93 17.39 -23.61
CA LEU A 222 3.33 17.73 -23.87
C LEU A 222 3.65 17.87 -25.37
N VAL A 223 2.99 17.12 -26.25
CA VAL A 223 3.23 17.20 -27.71
C VAL A 223 2.34 18.23 -28.41
N SER A 224 1.25 18.66 -27.77
CA SER A 224 0.34 19.66 -28.33
C SER A 224 1.03 21.02 -28.51
N PRO A 225 0.91 21.67 -29.69
CA PRO A 225 1.45 23.01 -29.92
C PRO A 225 0.95 24.05 -28.90
N ARG A 226 -0.29 23.88 -28.42
CA ARG A 226 -0.95 24.76 -27.44
C ARG A 226 -0.93 24.20 -26.00
N GLY A 227 -0.20 23.12 -25.75
CA GLY A 227 -0.14 22.49 -24.43
C GLY A 227 0.58 23.32 -23.38
N HIS A 228 0.78 22.76 -22.19
CA HIS A 228 1.42 23.40 -21.05
C HIS A 228 2.66 22.63 -20.59
N HIS A 229 3.43 23.23 -19.70
CA HIS A 229 4.37 22.45 -18.89
C HIS A 229 3.55 21.60 -17.92
N VAL A 230 4.05 20.42 -17.58
CA VAL A 230 3.35 19.49 -16.71
C VAL A 230 4.19 19.22 -15.46
N ILE A 231 3.55 19.25 -14.31
CA ILE A 231 4.12 18.78 -13.04
C ILE A 231 3.37 17.52 -12.64
N LEU A 232 4.12 16.44 -12.42
CA LEU A 232 3.62 15.20 -11.85
C LEU A 232 4.13 15.06 -10.41
N THR A 233 3.22 15.18 -9.44
CA THR A 233 3.51 15.10 -8.00
C THR A 233 2.73 13.98 -7.31
N GLY A 234 3.06 13.71 -6.06
CA GLY A 234 2.51 12.63 -5.24
C GLY A 234 3.52 12.08 -4.24
N HIS A 235 3.14 11.07 -3.48
CA HIS A 235 4.01 10.41 -2.50
C HIS A 235 4.95 9.39 -3.13
N ALA A 236 5.95 8.96 -2.38
CA ALA A 236 6.85 7.91 -2.80
C ALA A 236 6.09 6.58 -2.95
N GLY A 237 6.18 5.95 -4.13
CA GLY A 237 5.49 4.70 -4.45
C GLY A 237 4.19 4.84 -5.25
N ASP A 238 3.72 6.05 -5.55
CA ASP A 238 2.49 6.27 -6.34
C ASP A 238 2.65 5.99 -7.85
N GLY A 239 3.86 5.68 -8.32
CA GLY A 239 4.09 5.35 -9.74
C GLY A 239 4.48 6.54 -10.63
N LYS A 240 4.84 7.69 -10.04
CA LYS A 240 5.30 8.89 -10.78
C LYS A 240 6.39 8.57 -11.83
N THR A 241 7.44 7.88 -11.40
CA THR A 241 8.56 7.48 -12.29
C THR A 241 8.09 6.49 -13.36
N THR A 242 7.14 5.60 -13.05
CA THR A 242 6.59 4.64 -14.01
C THR A 242 5.81 5.34 -15.13
N ILE A 243 5.04 6.38 -14.81
CA ILE A 243 4.36 7.23 -15.80
C ILE A 243 5.38 7.98 -16.66
N ALA A 244 6.40 8.57 -16.04
CA ALA A 244 7.46 9.29 -16.75
C ALA A 244 8.22 8.37 -17.73
N LEU A 245 8.51 7.14 -17.30
CA LEU A 245 9.12 6.10 -18.12
C LEU A 245 8.23 5.75 -19.32
N GLU A 246 6.92 5.59 -19.11
CA GLU A 246 5.98 5.31 -20.18
C GLU A 246 5.95 6.43 -21.24
N ILE A 247 5.90 7.69 -20.79
CA ILE A 247 5.95 8.87 -21.67
C ILE A 247 7.28 8.91 -22.43
N LEU A 248 8.41 8.65 -21.77
CA LEU A 248 9.73 8.61 -22.40
C LEU A 248 9.81 7.54 -23.50
N LYS A 249 9.31 6.32 -23.22
CA LYS A 249 9.25 5.24 -24.22
C LYS A 249 8.46 5.67 -25.45
N ARG A 250 7.30 6.31 -25.26
CA ARG A 250 6.48 6.83 -26.35
C ARG A 250 7.18 7.91 -27.17
N LEU A 251 7.81 8.88 -26.51
CA LEU A 251 8.59 9.92 -27.19
C LEU A 251 9.74 9.33 -28.03
N ARG A 252 10.38 8.26 -27.54
CA ARG A 252 11.44 7.54 -28.26
C ARG A 252 10.95 6.51 -29.29
N GLY A 253 9.64 6.27 -29.39
CA GLY A 253 9.08 5.22 -30.25
C GLY A 253 9.41 3.79 -29.79
N VAL A 254 9.77 3.60 -28.52
CA VAL A 254 10.04 2.28 -27.93
C VAL A 254 8.73 1.62 -27.53
N PRO A 255 8.50 0.33 -27.88
CA PRO A 255 7.31 -0.40 -27.44
C PRO A 255 7.15 -0.39 -25.92
N SER A 256 5.92 -0.24 -25.43
CA SER A 256 5.63 -0.13 -23.99
C SER A 256 6.18 -1.31 -23.18
N VAL A 257 6.09 -2.52 -23.75
CA VAL A 257 6.50 -3.80 -23.17
C VAL A 257 8.01 -4.06 -23.22
N ALA A 258 8.78 -3.33 -24.03
CA ALA A 258 10.21 -3.56 -24.13
C ALA A 258 10.94 -2.92 -22.93
N PRO A 259 11.88 -3.61 -22.25
CA PRO A 259 12.71 -2.98 -21.23
C PRO A 259 13.60 -1.90 -21.88
N LEU A 260 14.03 -0.92 -21.09
CA LEU A 260 15.04 0.02 -21.55
C LEU A 260 16.43 -0.64 -21.49
N SER A 261 17.31 -0.24 -22.41
CA SER A 261 18.73 -0.67 -22.41
C SER A 261 19.54 -0.08 -21.27
N SER A 262 19.06 0.99 -20.64
CA SER A 262 19.68 1.65 -19.51
C SER A 262 18.61 2.30 -18.62
N PRO A 263 18.89 2.52 -17.32
CA PRO A 263 18.04 3.31 -16.46
C PRO A 263 17.77 4.71 -17.05
N MET A 264 16.61 5.28 -16.72
CA MET A 264 16.26 6.65 -17.08
C MET A 264 17.19 7.64 -16.37
N LEU A 265 17.72 8.60 -17.13
CA LEU A 265 18.57 9.67 -16.58
C LEU A 265 17.73 10.70 -15.79
N ASP A 266 18.38 11.50 -14.95
CA ASP A 266 17.72 12.57 -14.18
C ASP A 266 17.12 13.66 -15.07
N ARG A 267 17.74 13.88 -16.24
CA ARG A 267 17.26 14.79 -17.29
C ARG A 267 17.29 14.07 -18.63
N GLU A 268 16.12 13.93 -19.24
CA GLU A 268 15.93 13.29 -20.53
C GLU A 268 15.37 14.29 -21.53
N GLU A 269 15.94 14.36 -22.73
CA GLU A 269 15.50 15.28 -23.79
C GLU A 269 15.12 14.49 -25.04
N CYS A 270 13.89 14.65 -25.50
CA CYS A 270 13.39 13.97 -26.69
C CYS A 270 12.27 14.77 -27.36
N ASN A 271 12.34 14.96 -28.68
CA ASN A 271 11.28 15.58 -29.50
C ASN A 271 10.73 16.92 -28.96
N GLY A 272 11.61 17.80 -28.46
CA GLY A 272 11.21 19.10 -27.92
C GLY A 272 10.57 19.05 -26.52
N VAL A 273 10.59 17.88 -25.87
CA VAL A 273 10.16 17.66 -24.49
C VAL A 273 11.38 17.35 -23.63
N THR A 274 11.46 17.99 -22.46
CA THR A 274 12.44 17.71 -21.41
C THR A 274 11.72 17.08 -20.22
N ILE A 275 12.13 15.88 -19.82
CA ILE A 275 11.65 15.22 -18.60
C ILE A 275 12.73 15.37 -17.53
N ILE A 276 12.37 15.95 -16.39
CA ILE A 276 13.24 16.07 -15.23
C ILE A 276 12.68 15.19 -14.12
N LYS A 277 13.46 14.17 -13.75
CA LYS A 277 13.15 13.23 -12.70
C LYS A 277 13.84 13.64 -11.40
N ASP A 278 13.16 13.40 -10.29
CA ASP A 278 13.67 13.53 -8.94
C ASP A 278 14.39 14.86 -8.67
N LEU A 279 13.60 15.93 -8.57
CA LEU A 279 14.09 17.26 -8.20
C LEU A 279 14.84 17.28 -6.85
N SER A 280 14.90 16.18 -6.07
CA SER A 280 15.58 16.16 -4.78
C SER A 280 17.09 16.02 -4.93
N GLU A 281 17.57 15.42 -6.03
CA GLU A 281 18.98 15.24 -6.35
C GLU A 281 19.53 16.36 -7.26
N ARG A 282 18.72 17.38 -7.54
CA ARG A 282 19.09 18.50 -8.43
C ARG A 282 20.21 19.37 -7.84
N ASN A 283 21.04 19.92 -8.71
CA ASN A 283 21.99 20.96 -8.33
C ASN A 283 21.27 22.31 -8.16
N ARG A 284 21.07 22.74 -6.92
CA ARG A 284 20.39 24.01 -6.58
C ARG A 284 21.02 25.26 -7.22
N GLN A 285 22.29 25.21 -7.60
CA GLN A 285 22.97 26.32 -8.28
C GLN A 285 22.43 26.54 -9.70
N GLN A 286 21.82 25.52 -10.31
CA GLN A 286 21.25 25.56 -11.67
C GLN A 286 19.75 25.89 -11.69
N ASP A 287 19.09 26.02 -10.53
CA ASP A 287 17.65 26.29 -10.45
C ASP A 287 17.26 27.59 -11.19
N HIS A 288 18.14 28.61 -11.21
CA HIS A 288 17.91 29.84 -11.97
C HIS A 288 17.87 29.61 -13.49
N GLU A 289 18.79 28.79 -14.01
CA GLU A 289 18.85 28.45 -15.43
C GLU A 289 17.63 27.65 -15.85
N LEU A 290 17.19 26.71 -15.00
CA LEU A 290 15.97 25.93 -15.22
C LEU A 290 14.72 26.83 -15.33
N ILE A 291 14.54 27.78 -14.41
CA ILE A 291 13.41 28.73 -14.48
C ILE A 291 13.47 29.58 -15.74
N LYS A 292 14.68 30.01 -16.16
CA LYS A 292 14.86 30.76 -17.40
C LYS A 292 14.48 29.92 -18.63
N GLU A 293 14.83 28.63 -18.64
CA GLU A 293 14.48 27.68 -19.70
C GLU A 293 12.96 27.46 -19.76
N LEU A 294 12.32 27.28 -18.61
CA LEU A 294 10.86 27.14 -18.48
C LEU A 294 10.11 28.35 -19.03
N LYS A 295 10.55 29.58 -18.71
CA LYS A 295 9.96 30.82 -19.26
C LYS A 295 10.21 30.97 -20.77
N GLY A 296 11.35 30.48 -21.25
CA GLY A 296 11.72 30.57 -22.66
C GLY A 296 10.80 29.79 -23.61
N ARG A 297 10.08 28.78 -23.10
CA ARG A 297 9.08 27.95 -23.84
C ARG A 297 9.56 27.39 -25.19
N SER A 298 10.89 27.28 -25.38
CA SER A 298 11.49 26.62 -26.54
C SER A 298 11.26 25.11 -26.54
N ARG A 299 10.93 24.55 -25.36
CA ARG A 299 10.66 23.14 -25.10
C ARG A 299 9.53 23.00 -24.08
N ARG A 300 8.88 21.85 -24.07
CA ARG A 300 7.89 21.47 -23.04
C ARG A 300 8.57 20.69 -21.93
N PHE A 301 8.06 20.82 -20.71
CA PHE A 301 8.68 20.21 -19.53
C PHE A 301 7.71 19.31 -18.82
N LEU A 302 8.18 18.11 -18.46
CA LEU A 302 7.57 17.25 -17.48
C LEU A 302 8.46 17.22 -16.24
N LEU A 303 7.98 17.80 -15.14
CA LEU A 303 8.68 17.81 -13.86
C LEU A 303 8.09 16.73 -12.96
N VAL A 304 8.90 15.74 -12.58
CA VAL A 304 8.48 14.62 -11.75
C VAL A 304 9.11 14.77 -10.37
N SER A 305 8.30 15.10 -9.36
CA SER A 305 8.82 15.45 -8.03
C SER A 305 7.90 15.01 -6.91
N ASN A 306 8.46 14.87 -5.71
CA ASN A 306 7.65 14.85 -4.50
C ASN A 306 7.17 16.27 -4.16
N THR A 307 6.03 16.36 -3.47
CA THR A 307 5.38 17.64 -3.11
C THR A 307 6.31 18.60 -2.37
N GLY A 308 7.05 18.14 -1.36
CA GLY A 308 7.96 19.00 -0.59
C GLY A 308 9.10 19.58 -1.42
N THR A 309 9.72 18.75 -2.26
CA THR A 309 10.83 19.16 -3.13
C THR A 309 10.41 20.17 -4.19
N LEU A 310 9.16 20.07 -4.68
CA LEU A 310 8.57 21.01 -5.60
C LEU A 310 8.36 22.38 -4.93
N LEU A 311 7.80 22.40 -3.71
CA LEU A 311 7.65 23.62 -2.92
C LEU A 311 9.01 24.30 -2.69
N ASP A 312 10.03 23.53 -2.35
CA ASP A 312 11.39 24.06 -2.14
C ASP A 312 11.95 24.71 -3.41
N LEU A 313 11.76 24.09 -4.58
CA LEU A 313 12.17 24.66 -5.86
C LEU A 313 11.48 26.01 -6.10
N VAL A 314 10.16 26.06 -6.03
CA VAL A 314 9.40 27.29 -6.34
C VAL A 314 9.73 28.41 -5.36
N LYS A 315 9.79 28.13 -4.05
CA LYS A 315 10.11 29.13 -3.02
C LYS A 315 11.52 29.69 -3.15
N SER A 316 12.50 28.86 -3.53
CA SER A 316 13.88 29.32 -3.75
C SER A 316 14.00 30.35 -4.89
N GLN A 317 13.03 30.35 -5.82
CA GLN A 317 13.04 31.17 -7.03
C GLN A 317 12.16 32.44 -6.92
N HIS A 318 11.71 32.81 -5.72
CA HIS A 318 10.82 33.95 -5.48
C HIS A 318 11.32 35.27 -6.10
N ALA A 319 12.63 35.56 -6.02
CA ALA A 319 13.22 36.76 -6.61
C ALA A 319 13.11 36.80 -8.16
N ASN A 320 13.21 35.64 -8.82
CA ASN A 320 13.11 35.50 -10.28
C ASN A 320 11.66 35.51 -10.77
N ILE A 321 10.72 35.10 -9.91
CA ILE A 321 9.29 35.06 -10.18
C ILE A 321 8.61 36.39 -9.77
N ARG A 322 9.28 37.22 -8.96
CA ARG A 322 8.79 38.50 -8.43
C ARG A 322 7.49 38.38 -7.62
N LYS A 323 7.36 37.28 -6.87
CA LYS A 323 6.29 37.04 -5.89
C LYS A 323 6.88 36.76 -4.52
N SER A 324 6.11 36.97 -3.45
CA SER A 324 6.58 36.61 -2.12
C SER A 324 6.66 35.07 -1.95
N PRO A 325 7.56 34.55 -1.09
CA PRO A 325 7.62 33.10 -0.83
C PRO A 325 6.29 32.51 -0.33
N VAL A 326 5.50 33.31 0.41
CA VAL A 326 4.20 32.90 0.96
C VAL A 326 3.14 32.78 -0.14
N GLU A 327 3.08 33.75 -1.06
CA GLU A 327 2.18 33.68 -2.24
C GLU A 327 2.49 32.47 -3.12
N LEU A 328 3.77 32.15 -3.30
CA LEU A 328 4.20 31.01 -4.11
C LEU A 328 3.87 29.68 -3.45
N GLU A 329 4.06 29.59 -2.14
CA GLU A 329 3.69 28.41 -1.36
C GLU A 329 2.18 28.16 -1.44
N ASP A 330 1.37 29.20 -1.22
CA ASP A 330 -0.10 29.10 -1.31
C ASP A 330 -0.55 28.70 -2.73
N ALA A 331 0.04 29.29 -3.78
CA ALA A 331 -0.27 28.92 -5.16
C ALA A 331 0.03 27.43 -5.46
N VAL A 332 1.18 26.93 -5.00
CA VAL A 332 1.55 25.52 -5.19
C VAL A 332 0.65 24.59 -4.38
N LEU A 333 0.36 24.90 -3.12
CA LEU A 333 -0.53 24.10 -2.28
C LEU A 333 -1.93 24.02 -2.89
N ASN A 334 -2.49 25.16 -3.31
CA ASN A 334 -3.80 25.19 -3.98
C ASN A 334 -3.84 24.35 -5.26
N ALA A 335 -2.76 24.35 -6.06
CA ALA A 335 -2.69 23.54 -7.27
C ALA A 335 -2.58 22.02 -6.98
N ILE A 336 -1.98 21.63 -5.85
CA ILE A 336 -1.74 20.23 -5.46
C ILE A 336 -2.93 19.64 -4.69
N ASP A 337 -3.67 20.47 -3.95
CA ASP A 337 -4.81 20.09 -3.12
C ASP A 337 -6.14 19.96 -3.88
N SER A 338 -6.11 20.11 -5.21
CA SER A 338 -7.29 19.86 -6.05
C SER A 338 -7.82 18.44 -5.83
N GLN A 339 -9.10 18.33 -5.44
CA GLN A 339 -9.73 17.05 -5.10
C GLN A 339 -9.82 16.10 -6.30
N ASP A 340 -9.84 16.65 -7.50
CA ASP A 340 -9.92 15.88 -8.76
C ASP A 340 -8.54 15.39 -9.22
N GLY A 341 -7.48 15.73 -8.47
CA GLY A 341 -6.09 15.35 -8.76
C GLY A 341 -5.45 16.11 -9.92
N GLN A 342 -6.12 17.13 -10.45
CA GLN A 342 -5.62 18.07 -11.47
C GLN A 342 -5.81 19.51 -11.01
N GLY A 343 -4.76 20.32 -11.09
CA GLY A 343 -4.79 21.75 -10.80
C GLY A 343 -3.96 22.55 -11.80
N GLU A 344 -4.14 23.87 -11.78
CA GLU A 344 -3.36 24.80 -12.59
C GLU A 344 -2.45 25.64 -11.69
N LEU A 345 -1.19 25.79 -12.09
CA LEU A 345 -0.22 26.58 -11.36
C LEU A 345 0.37 27.67 -12.25
N ALA A 346 -0.03 28.91 -11.98
CA ALA A 346 0.48 30.11 -12.62
C ALA A 346 1.53 30.79 -11.73
N LEU A 347 2.81 30.54 -12.00
CA LEU A 347 3.90 31.17 -11.25
C LEU A 347 4.12 32.62 -11.71
N ALA A 348 4.04 32.86 -13.02
CA ALA A 348 4.12 34.18 -13.66
C ALA A 348 3.20 34.23 -14.90
N ASP A 349 3.01 35.41 -15.50
CA ASP A 349 2.14 35.59 -16.68
C ASP A 349 2.52 34.69 -17.86
N ASP A 350 3.81 34.35 -17.99
CA ASP A 350 4.38 33.50 -19.04
C ASP A 350 4.69 32.07 -18.58
N LEU A 351 4.52 31.75 -17.29
CA LEU A 351 4.94 30.50 -16.68
C LEU A 351 3.76 29.78 -16.01
N HIS A 352 3.17 28.87 -16.79
CA HIS A 352 1.98 28.10 -16.42
C HIS A 352 2.25 26.59 -16.49
N PHE A 353 1.77 25.89 -15.47
CA PHE A 353 1.84 24.43 -15.38
C PHE A 353 0.46 23.82 -15.19
N LEU A 354 0.27 22.68 -15.82
CA LEU A 354 -0.75 21.72 -15.43
C LEU A 354 -0.15 20.79 -14.37
N VAL A 355 -0.81 20.67 -13.23
CA VAL A 355 -0.34 19.90 -12.07
C VAL A 355 -1.22 18.67 -11.91
N PHE A 356 -0.61 17.48 -11.94
CA PHE A 356 -1.28 16.23 -11.59
C PHE A 356 -0.73 15.68 -10.28
N ASN A 357 -1.60 15.44 -9.31
CA ASN A 357 -1.24 14.88 -8.02
C ASN A 357 -1.74 13.44 -7.88
N LEU A 358 -0.85 12.46 -8.07
CA LEU A 358 -1.18 11.04 -7.97
C LEU A 358 -1.69 10.63 -6.57
N ALA A 359 -1.34 11.38 -5.51
CA ALA A 359 -1.82 11.09 -4.16
C ALA A 359 -3.33 11.36 -4.01
N GLN A 360 -3.92 12.13 -4.93
CA GLN A 360 -5.36 12.43 -4.98
C GLN A 360 -6.14 11.53 -5.93
N LEU A 361 -5.45 10.66 -6.70
CA LEU A 361 -6.08 9.80 -7.68
C LEU A 361 -6.39 8.42 -7.11
N ASP A 362 -7.48 7.86 -7.63
CA ASP A 362 -7.89 6.51 -7.32
C ASP A 362 -7.11 5.52 -8.19
N ASN A 363 -6.29 4.72 -7.53
CA ASN A 363 -5.40 3.76 -8.18
C ASN A 363 -5.94 2.32 -8.12
N LEU A 364 -7.13 2.09 -7.57
CA LEU A 364 -7.65 0.74 -7.34
C LEU A 364 -7.91 -0.02 -8.65
N ASP A 365 -8.45 0.63 -9.68
CA ASP A 365 -8.70 -0.01 -10.98
C ASP A 365 -7.39 -0.45 -11.67
N ILE A 366 -6.34 0.37 -11.52
CA ILE A 366 -5.00 0.05 -12.03
C ILE A 366 -4.42 -1.13 -11.27
N ALA A 367 -4.51 -1.12 -9.94
CA ALA A 367 -4.08 -2.25 -9.12
C ALA A 367 -4.85 -3.54 -9.43
N GLN A 368 -6.16 -3.46 -9.72
CA GLN A 368 -6.97 -4.60 -10.14
C GLN A 368 -6.49 -5.15 -11.49
N SER A 369 -6.17 -4.27 -12.43
CA SER A 369 -5.61 -4.64 -13.72
C SER A 369 -4.23 -5.31 -13.58
N ILE A 370 -3.39 -4.82 -12.67
CA ILE A 370 -2.10 -5.44 -12.33
C ILE A 370 -2.33 -6.83 -11.72
N PHE A 371 -3.29 -6.97 -10.81
CA PHE A 371 -3.60 -8.26 -10.19
C PHE A 371 -4.10 -9.29 -11.21
N ALA A 372 -4.97 -8.87 -12.14
CA ALA A 372 -5.43 -9.70 -13.25
C ALA A 372 -4.24 -10.19 -14.10
N LYS A 373 -3.26 -9.31 -14.35
CA LYS A 373 -2.00 -9.72 -14.99
C LYS A 373 -1.24 -10.72 -14.12
N MET A 374 -1.02 -10.46 -12.83
CA MET A 374 -0.34 -11.40 -11.91
C MET A 374 -0.96 -12.81 -11.95
N LEU A 375 -2.26 -12.91 -12.15
CA LEU A 375 -3.01 -14.18 -12.24
C LEU A 375 -3.12 -14.75 -13.67
N ALA A 376 -2.50 -14.17 -14.69
CA ALA A 376 -2.61 -14.67 -16.06
C ALA A 376 -2.07 -16.11 -16.18
N LYS A 377 -2.86 -17.01 -16.78
CA LYS A 377 -2.64 -18.46 -16.77
C LYS A 377 -1.27 -18.86 -17.31
N GLU A 378 -0.80 -18.14 -18.31
CA GLU A 378 0.47 -18.39 -19.02
C GLU A 378 1.67 -18.37 -18.05
N ARG A 379 1.59 -17.54 -17.00
CA ARG A 379 2.67 -17.35 -16.01
C ARG A 379 2.78 -18.48 -15.01
N TRP A 380 1.76 -19.34 -14.94
CA TRP A 380 1.65 -20.40 -13.95
C TRP A 380 1.62 -21.80 -14.57
N GLN A 381 1.79 -21.90 -15.90
CA GLN A 381 1.76 -23.17 -16.64
C GLN A 381 2.79 -24.17 -16.09
N CYS A 382 4.01 -23.72 -15.81
CA CYS A 382 5.06 -24.58 -15.25
C CYS A 382 4.74 -25.07 -13.84
N CYS A 383 3.98 -24.31 -13.04
CA CYS A 383 3.49 -24.77 -11.73
C CYS A 383 2.46 -25.89 -11.87
N GLY A 384 1.64 -25.89 -12.93
CA GLY A 384 0.68 -26.94 -13.21
C GLY A 384 1.32 -28.28 -13.58
N SER A 385 2.51 -28.25 -14.20
CA SER A 385 3.29 -29.44 -14.55
C SER A 385 4.31 -29.85 -13.49
N CYS A 386 4.35 -29.16 -12.35
CA CYS A 386 5.28 -29.46 -11.26
C CYS A 386 4.83 -30.69 -10.46
N GLU A 387 5.77 -31.56 -10.08
CA GLU A 387 5.49 -32.75 -9.24
C GLU A 387 4.83 -32.39 -7.90
N ASN A 388 5.10 -31.18 -7.39
CA ASN A 388 4.56 -30.67 -6.13
C ASN A 388 3.29 -29.84 -6.29
N ALA A 389 2.68 -29.76 -7.49
CA ALA A 389 1.55 -28.88 -7.78
C ALA A 389 0.39 -29.00 -6.78
N GLU A 390 0.02 -30.23 -6.39
CA GLU A 390 -1.11 -30.47 -5.47
C GLU A 390 -0.86 -30.03 -4.03
N ARG A 391 0.41 -29.98 -3.61
CA ARG A 391 0.81 -29.62 -2.24
C ARG A 391 1.43 -28.22 -2.16
N CYS A 392 1.61 -27.55 -3.29
CA CYS A 392 2.23 -26.23 -3.35
C CYS A 392 1.26 -25.16 -2.83
N PRO A 393 1.59 -24.43 -1.75
CA PRO A 393 0.70 -23.40 -1.20
C PRO A 393 0.49 -22.23 -2.17
N VAL A 394 1.53 -21.81 -2.87
CA VAL A 394 1.46 -20.71 -3.85
C VAL A 394 0.54 -21.08 -5.00
N TYR A 395 0.71 -22.27 -5.58
CA TYR A 395 -0.15 -22.72 -6.68
C TYR A 395 -1.59 -23.00 -6.21
N THR A 396 -1.77 -23.41 -4.96
CA THR A 396 -3.10 -23.53 -4.35
C THR A 396 -3.83 -22.18 -4.32
N ASN A 397 -3.16 -21.09 -3.91
CA ASN A 397 -3.73 -19.75 -3.96
C ASN A 397 -4.15 -19.36 -5.37
N VAL A 398 -3.27 -19.58 -6.34
CA VAL A 398 -3.55 -19.27 -7.76
C VAL A 398 -4.75 -20.04 -8.27
N ARG A 399 -4.84 -21.34 -8.00
CA ARG A 399 -5.99 -22.17 -8.41
C ARG A 399 -7.29 -21.72 -7.77
N VAL A 400 -7.29 -21.44 -6.47
CA VAL A 400 -8.49 -20.93 -5.78
C VAL A 400 -8.91 -19.57 -6.34
N LEU A 401 -7.94 -18.69 -6.63
CA LEU A 401 -8.19 -17.39 -7.26
C LEU A 401 -8.66 -17.51 -8.72
N TRP A 402 -8.30 -18.57 -9.46
CA TRP A 402 -8.88 -18.83 -10.77
C TRP A 402 -10.29 -19.38 -10.69
N ASP A 403 -10.53 -20.34 -9.80
CA ASP A 403 -11.85 -20.97 -9.64
C ASP A 403 -12.91 -19.95 -9.19
N MET A 404 -12.50 -18.95 -8.40
CA MET A 404 -13.39 -17.94 -7.82
C MET A 404 -13.02 -16.50 -8.24
N GLN A 405 -12.44 -16.32 -9.44
CA GLN A 405 -11.78 -15.06 -9.82
C GLN A 405 -12.67 -13.83 -9.64
N ASP A 406 -13.86 -13.81 -10.24
CA ASP A 406 -14.76 -12.65 -10.20
C ASP A 406 -15.18 -12.31 -8.76
N LEU A 407 -15.47 -13.34 -7.96
CA LEU A 407 -15.88 -13.16 -6.56
C LEU A 407 -14.70 -12.74 -5.67
N ALA A 408 -13.61 -13.51 -5.64
CA ALA A 408 -12.49 -13.26 -4.75
C ALA A 408 -11.80 -11.91 -5.05
N VAL A 409 -11.61 -11.59 -6.34
CA VAL A 409 -11.03 -10.29 -6.75
C VAL A 409 -11.98 -9.15 -6.36
N SER A 410 -13.28 -9.25 -6.65
CA SER A 410 -14.22 -8.19 -6.26
C SER A 410 -14.27 -7.97 -4.74
N ARG A 411 -14.11 -9.03 -3.94
CA ARG A 411 -14.05 -8.95 -2.47
C ARG A 411 -12.76 -8.33 -1.96
N ILE A 412 -11.61 -8.68 -2.54
CA ILE A 412 -10.32 -8.04 -2.24
C ILE A 412 -10.40 -6.53 -2.49
N PHE A 413 -10.91 -6.13 -3.66
CA PHE A 413 -10.99 -4.72 -4.04
C PHE A 413 -12.12 -3.97 -3.32
N LEU A 414 -13.18 -4.66 -2.88
CA LEU A 414 -14.19 -4.10 -1.99
C LEU A 414 -13.59 -3.73 -0.62
N ALA A 415 -12.72 -4.57 -0.06
CA ALA A 415 -12.00 -4.25 1.17
C ALA A 415 -11.04 -3.06 1.00
N TYR A 416 -10.28 -3.01 -0.10
CA TYR A 416 -9.43 -1.85 -0.40
C TYR A 416 -10.24 -0.57 -0.64
N ARG A 417 -11.41 -0.68 -1.31
CA ARG A 417 -12.32 0.45 -1.51
C ARG A 417 -12.80 1.01 -0.17
N ARG A 418 -13.20 0.14 0.76
CA ARG A 418 -13.61 0.55 2.10
C ARG A 418 -12.48 1.29 2.83
N LEU A 419 -11.24 0.81 2.71
CA LEU A 419 -10.07 1.44 3.28
C LEU A 419 -9.84 2.85 2.69
N TYR A 420 -9.92 2.95 1.35
CA TYR A 420 -9.74 4.19 0.60
C TYR A 420 -10.78 5.26 0.97
N GLU A 421 -12.07 4.91 0.98
CA GLU A 421 -13.15 5.87 1.29
C GLU A 421 -13.15 6.32 2.76
N TYR A 422 -12.50 5.57 3.64
CA TYR A 422 -12.24 5.97 5.04
C TYR A 422 -10.96 6.80 5.23
N GLY A 423 -10.31 7.19 4.14
CA GLY A 423 -9.17 8.11 4.15
C GLY A 423 -7.81 7.43 4.17
N THR A 424 -7.75 6.10 4.29
CA THR A 424 -6.49 5.36 4.24
C THR A 424 -6.16 4.99 2.80
N ARG A 425 -5.25 5.76 2.19
CA ARG A 425 -4.80 5.53 0.82
C ARG A 425 -3.50 4.72 0.79
N LEU A 426 -3.50 3.68 -0.03
CA LEU A 426 -2.32 2.87 -0.32
C LEU A 426 -1.73 3.30 -1.67
N THR A 427 -0.41 3.50 -1.68
CA THR A 427 0.33 3.79 -2.93
C THR A 427 0.31 2.56 -3.83
N MET A 428 0.55 2.74 -5.14
CA MET A 428 0.65 1.62 -6.08
C MET A 428 1.66 0.55 -5.67
N ARG A 429 2.82 0.96 -5.12
CA ARG A 429 3.81 0.03 -4.57
C ARG A 429 3.26 -0.83 -3.44
N GLN A 430 2.52 -0.22 -2.51
CA GLN A 430 1.95 -0.92 -1.34
C GLN A 430 0.85 -1.90 -1.74
N LEU A 431 0.00 -1.53 -2.70
CA LEU A 431 -1.00 -2.43 -3.26
C LEU A 431 -0.33 -3.61 -3.97
N THR A 432 0.66 -3.34 -4.84
CA THR A 432 1.37 -4.38 -5.59
C THR A 432 2.15 -5.33 -4.67
N GLU A 433 2.82 -4.81 -3.65
CA GLU A 433 3.49 -5.59 -2.59
C GLU A 433 2.51 -6.54 -1.91
N HIS A 434 1.36 -6.02 -1.47
CA HIS A 434 0.36 -6.82 -0.76
C HIS A 434 -0.28 -7.88 -1.67
N LEU A 435 -0.61 -7.52 -2.91
CA LEU A 435 -1.16 -8.43 -3.91
C LEU A 435 -0.19 -9.57 -4.28
N ALA A 436 1.11 -9.29 -4.38
CA ALA A 436 2.14 -10.31 -4.55
C ALA A 436 2.23 -11.23 -3.32
N TYR A 437 2.16 -10.64 -2.12
CA TYR A 437 2.18 -11.39 -0.86
C TYR A 437 0.96 -12.30 -0.67
N ILE A 438 -0.26 -11.88 -1.01
CA ILE A 438 -1.43 -12.77 -0.87
C ILE A 438 -1.37 -13.98 -1.82
N ILE A 439 -0.65 -13.87 -2.95
CA ILE A 439 -0.42 -14.99 -3.87
C ILE A 439 0.67 -15.92 -3.30
N THR A 440 1.83 -15.36 -2.98
CA THR A 440 3.06 -16.12 -2.70
C THR A 440 3.27 -16.45 -1.22
N SER A 441 2.64 -15.70 -0.32
CA SER A 441 2.88 -15.74 1.13
C SER A 441 4.33 -15.53 1.56
N GLY A 442 5.15 -14.84 0.75
CA GLY A 442 6.59 -14.73 1.04
C GLY A 442 7.41 -15.97 0.65
N LEU A 443 6.78 -17.01 0.11
CA LEU A 443 7.44 -18.29 -0.15
C LEU A 443 8.18 -18.28 -1.47
N ASN A 444 9.46 -18.65 -1.43
CA ASN A 444 10.24 -19.00 -2.62
C ASN A 444 10.29 -20.52 -2.81
N GLU A 445 10.85 -20.96 -3.94
CA GLU A 445 10.90 -22.36 -4.31
C GLU A 445 11.70 -23.21 -3.30
N VAL A 446 12.79 -22.66 -2.74
CA VAL A 446 13.61 -23.35 -1.73
C VAL A 446 12.78 -23.60 -0.47
N THR A 447 12.10 -22.56 0.03
CA THR A 447 11.23 -22.66 1.21
C THR A 447 10.09 -23.65 0.98
N ILE A 448 9.46 -23.64 -0.20
CA ILE A 448 8.40 -24.60 -0.55
C ILE A 448 8.94 -26.03 -0.48
N GLN A 449 10.09 -26.30 -1.08
CA GLN A 449 10.69 -27.64 -1.07
C GLN A 449 11.04 -28.10 0.34
N GLU A 450 11.57 -27.22 1.19
CA GLU A 450 11.83 -27.55 2.60
C GLU A 450 10.56 -27.84 3.39
N LEU A 451 9.51 -27.04 3.18
CA LEU A 451 8.21 -27.24 3.81
C LEU A 451 7.61 -28.60 3.43
N LEU A 452 7.75 -29.00 2.16
CA LEU A 452 7.27 -30.28 1.66
C LEU A 452 8.10 -31.47 2.16
N LYS A 453 9.42 -31.31 2.31
CA LYS A 453 10.34 -32.34 2.84
C LYS A 453 10.17 -32.62 4.33
N LYS A 454 9.77 -31.62 5.14
CA LYS A 454 9.60 -31.76 6.59
C LYS A 454 8.40 -32.64 7.00
N ASP A 455 7.67 -33.22 6.04
CA ASP A 455 6.53 -34.14 6.17
C ASP A 455 5.48 -33.74 7.23
N ARG A 456 5.40 -32.44 7.52
CA ARG A 456 4.30 -31.85 8.29
C ARG A 456 3.16 -31.68 7.31
N THR A 457 1.96 -32.14 7.68
CA THR A 457 0.74 -31.72 7.00
C THR A 457 0.66 -30.20 7.09
N LEU A 458 1.06 -29.52 6.01
CA LEU A 458 0.89 -28.09 5.88
C LEU A 458 -0.59 -27.81 6.12
N SER A 459 -0.90 -27.00 7.13
CA SER A 459 -2.29 -26.60 7.38
C SER A 459 -2.81 -26.00 6.07
N PRO A 460 -3.89 -26.56 5.47
CA PRO A 460 -4.36 -26.13 4.16
C PRO A 460 -4.74 -24.64 4.10
N THR A 461 -5.00 -24.03 5.26
CA THR A 461 -5.38 -22.63 5.39
C THR A 461 -4.25 -21.70 5.82
N ALA A 462 -3.10 -22.23 6.25
CA ALA A 462 -2.00 -21.41 6.79
C ALA A 462 -1.37 -20.47 5.76
N TYR A 463 -1.39 -20.87 4.48
CA TYR A 463 -0.85 -20.06 3.38
C TYR A 463 -1.95 -19.59 2.43
N LEU A 464 -3.22 -19.82 2.77
CA LEU A 464 -4.33 -19.43 1.92
C LEU A 464 -4.45 -17.90 1.89
N PHE A 465 -4.66 -17.34 0.70
CA PHE A 465 -4.74 -15.90 0.47
C PHE A 465 -5.76 -15.21 1.38
N THR A 466 -6.84 -15.90 1.78
CA THR A 466 -7.89 -15.35 2.68
C THR A 466 -7.35 -15.01 4.06
N ASN A 467 -6.34 -15.76 4.53
CA ASN A 467 -5.63 -15.46 5.78
C ASN A 467 -4.47 -14.50 5.52
N ARG A 468 -3.73 -14.72 4.43
CA ARG A 468 -2.58 -13.88 4.08
C ARG A 468 -2.98 -12.46 3.74
N PHE A 469 -4.22 -12.21 3.34
CA PHE A 469 -4.78 -10.87 3.20
C PHE A 469 -4.59 -9.99 4.44
N PHE A 470 -4.67 -10.55 5.66
CA PHE A 470 -4.40 -9.79 6.89
C PHE A 470 -3.04 -10.14 7.53
N GLY A 471 -2.14 -10.77 6.78
CA GLY A 471 -0.77 -11.03 7.25
C GLY A 471 -0.69 -12.04 8.40
N HIS A 472 -1.50 -13.10 8.38
CA HIS A 472 -1.44 -14.20 9.35
C HIS A 472 -1.62 -15.57 8.68
N ASP A 473 -1.27 -16.62 9.42
CA ASP A 473 -1.50 -18.01 9.03
C ASP A 473 -2.82 -18.60 9.60
N GLY A 474 -3.64 -17.75 10.21
CA GLY A 474 -4.89 -18.14 10.87
C GLY A 474 -4.71 -18.54 12.34
N VAL A 475 -3.47 -18.59 12.83
CA VAL A 475 -3.13 -18.78 14.25
C VAL A 475 -2.26 -17.62 14.76
N LYS A 476 -1.23 -17.25 14.01
CA LYS A 476 -0.25 -16.21 14.37
C LYS A 476 -0.08 -15.21 13.22
N ALA A 477 0.24 -13.98 13.59
CA ALA A 477 0.68 -12.97 12.65
C ALA A 477 2.03 -13.37 12.04
N ASP A 478 2.19 -13.11 10.75
CA ASP A 478 3.46 -13.21 10.03
C ASP A 478 4.27 -11.93 10.30
N PRO A 479 5.41 -12.01 11.01
CA PRO A 479 6.18 -10.82 11.41
C PRO A 479 6.58 -9.94 10.23
N ASP A 480 6.98 -10.54 9.11
CA ASP A 480 7.42 -9.80 7.93
C ASP A 480 6.24 -9.07 7.28
N ALA A 481 5.08 -9.75 7.20
CA ALA A 481 3.87 -9.16 6.66
C ALA A 481 3.36 -7.99 7.51
N GLN A 482 3.56 -8.01 8.83
CA GLN A 482 3.16 -6.92 9.72
C GLN A 482 3.95 -5.61 9.48
N GLU A 483 5.10 -5.66 8.79
CA GLU A 483 5.80 -4.44 8.38
C GLU A 483 5.15 -3.76 7.17
N MET A 484 4.39 -4.52 6.35
CA MET A 484 3.71 -3.99 5.17
C MET A 484 2.64 -2.98 5.58
N LYS A 485 2.63 -1.81 4.92
CA LYS A 485 1.66 -0.76 5.24
C LYS A 485 0.23 -1.21 4.95
N ALA A 486 0.01 -1.99 3.89
CA ALA A 486 -1.30 -2.52 3.54
C ALA A 486 -1.87 -3.47 4.60
N VAL A 487 -1.06 -4.41 5.09
CA VAL A 487 -1.45 -5.37 6.14
C VAL A 487 -1.81 -4.65 7.44
N ARG A 488 -0.98 -3.68 7.87
CA ARG A 488 -1.29 -2.86 9.06
C ARG A 488 -2.59 -2.07 8.88
N ALA A 489 -2.72 -1.37 7.77
CA ALA A 489 -3.90 -0.58 7.44
C ALA A 489 -5.18 -1.42 7.44
N ILE A 490 -5.15 -2.64 6.88
CA ILE A 490 -6.28 -3.58 6.90
C ILE A 490 -6.58 -4.10 8.30
N THR A 491 -5.54 -4.42 9.08
CA THR A 491 -5.68 -4.96 10.43
C THR A 491 -6.36 -3.94 11.36
N GLU A 492 -6.01 -2.66 11.22
CA GLU A 492 -6.61 -1.52 11.94
C GLU A 492 -8.09 -1.32 11.61
N GLN A 493 -8.61 -1.85 10.50
CA GLN A 493 -10.04 -1.77 10.18
C GLN A 493 -10.90 -2.79 10.94
N HIS A 494 -10.26 -3.79 11.56
CA HIS A 494 -10.94 -4.86 12.30
C HIS A 494 -12.07 -5.54 11.50
N TYR A 495 -11.85 -5.78 10.19
CA TYR A 495 -12.85 -6.47 9.37
C TYR A 495 -13.15 -7.86 9.92
N GLY A 496 -14.42 -8.24 9.88
CA GLY A 496 -14.92 -9.49 10.39
C GLY A 496 -14.76 -9.61 11.91
N SER A 497 -14.51 -8.54 12.66
CA SER A 497 -14.51 -8.59 14.13
C SER A 497 -15.94 -8.74 14.67
N ARG A 498 -16.87 -7.95 14.14
CA ARG A 498 -18.30 -8.00 14.50
C ARG A 498 -18.91 -9.33 14.01
N PRO A 499 -19.52 -10.13 14.91
CA PRO A 499 -20.26 -11.31 14.47
C PRO A 499 -21.51 -10.88 13.70
N SER A 500 -21.99 -11.74 12.81
CA SER A 500 -23.27 -11.57 12.11
C SER A 500 -24.30 -12.56 12.69
N PRO A 501 -25.05 -12.25 13.76
CA PRO A 501 -25.86 -13.24 14.45
C PRO A 501 -26.95 -13.87 13.57
N GLY A 502 -27.53 -13.08 12.67
CA GLY A 502 -28.58 -13.55 11.74
C GLY A 502 -28.09 -14.66 10.82
N TRP A 503 -26.80 -14.65 10.47
CA TRP A 503 -26.19 -15.60 9.56
C TRP A 503 -25.36 -16.67 10.30
N GLU A 504 -24.54 -16.27 11.27
CA GLU A 504 -23.67 -17.15 12.05
C GLU A 504 -24.42 -18.12 12.97
N ARG A 505 -25.63 -17.76 13.45
CA ARG A 505 -26.43 -18.67 14.28
C ARG A 505 -26.72 -19.98 13.57
N GLY A 506 -26.95 -19.96 12.25
CA GLY A 506 -27.15 -21.19 11.47
C GLY A 506 -25.89 -22.03 11.32
N MET A 507 -24.71 -21.40 11.34
CA MET A 507 -23.43 -22.04 11.09
C MET A 507 -22.90 -22.84 12.29
N TRP A 508 -23.09 -22.34 13.50
CA TRP A 508 -22.49 -22.92 14.71
C TRP A 508 -23.39 -23.93 15.44
N LEU A 509 -24.61 -24.19 14.94
CA LEU A 509 -25.52 -25.17 15.55
C LEU A 509 -25.04 -26.61 15.30
N ARG A 510 -24.98 -27.41 16.38
CA ARG A 510 -24.46 -28.79 16.37
C ARG A 510 -25.17 -29.76 15.41
N ASN A 511 -26.39 -29.45 14.97
CA ASN A 511 -27.22 -30.33 14.12
C ASN A 511 -27.19 -29.95 12.64
N ARG A 512 -26.31 -29.04 12.21
CA ARG A 512 -26.17 -28.70 10.78
C ARG A 512 -25.48 -29.84 10.03
N SER A 513 -25.86 -30.04 8.76
CA SER A 513 -24.99 -30.74 7.81
C SER A 513 -23.62 -30.05 7.81
N LEU A 514 -22.55 -30.84 7.94
CA LEU A 514 -21.17 -30.36 7.85
C LEU A 514 -20.75 -30.09 6.39
N GLU A 515 -21.65 -30.25 5.42
CA GLU A 515 -21.37 -29.88 4.04
C GLU A 515 -21.17 -28.36 3.92
N PRO A 516 -19.98 -27.91 3.50
CA PRO A 516 -19.71 -26.49 3.34
C PRO A 516 -20.43 -25.95 2.10
N ASP A 517 -21.06 -24.78 2.21
CA ASP A 517 -21.72 -24.15 1.06
C ASP A 517 -20.72 -23.67 0.00
N ILE A 518 -19.47 -23.43 0.41
CA ILE A 518 -18.34 -23.11 -0.47
C ILE A 518 -17.90 -24.39 -1.21
N LYS A 519 -18.25 -24.50 -2.48
CA LYS A 519 -18.00 -25.67 -3.32
C LYS A 519 -16.64 -25.63 -4.03
N ILE A 520 -15.56 -25.52 -3.26
CA ILE A 520 -14.19 -25.58 -3.78
C ILE A 520 -13.58 -26.91 -3.36
N PRO A 521 -13.40 -27.90 -4.26
CA PRO A 521 -12.96 -29.25 -3.92
C PRO A 521 -11.65 -29.26 -3.10
N LEU A 522 -10.70 -28.38 -3.45
CA LEU A 522 -9.39 -28.26 -2.79
C LEU A 522 -9.48 -27.85 -1.32
N LEU A 523 -10.54 -27.12 -0.94
CA LEU A 523 -10.67 -26.56 0.41
C LEU A 523 -11.70 -27.30 1.26
N GLN A 524 -12.47 -28.24 0.69
CA GLN A 524 -13.62 -28.86 1.36
C GLN A 524 -13.24 -29.50 2.70
N GLY A 525 -12.16 -30.29 2.74
CA GLY A 525 -11.68 -30.91 3.97
C GLY A 525 -11.21 -29.90 5.03
N ALA A 526 -10.58 -28.81 4.59
CA ALA A 526 -10.10 -27.75 5.47
C ALA A 526 -11.26 -26.97 6.09
N ILE A 527 -12.28 -26.64 5.29
CA ILE A 527 -13.49 -25.94 5.76
C ILE A 527 -14.25 -26.79 6.76
N ILE A 528 -14.43 -28.09 6.48
CA ILE A 528 -15.09 -29.02 7.43
C ILE A 528 -14.32 -29.07 8.76
N SER A 529 -12.99 -29.11 8.71
CA SER A 529 -12.15 -29.08 9.91
C SER A 529 -12.37 -27.81 10.72
N LEU A 530 -12.37 -26.64 10.08
CA LEU A 530 -12.62 -25.36 10.74
C LEU A 530 -14.03 -25.25 11.32
N LEU A 531 -15.05 -25.71 10.60
CA LEU A 531 -16.43 -25.73 11.10
C LEU A 531 -16.57 -26.60 12.35
N ARG A 532 -15.96 -27.80 12.36
CA ARG A 532 -15.93 -28.67 13.54
C ARG A 532 -15.25 -27.99 14.72
N LYS A 533 -14.06 -27.41 14.52
CA LYS A 533 -13.33 -26.68 15.56
C LYS A 533 -14.12 -25.50 16.11
N GLY A 534 -14.74 -24.70 15.25
CA GLY A 534 -15.51 -23.51 15.65
C GLY A 534 -16.81 -23.83 16.41
N SER A 535 -17.42 -24.99 16.14
CA SER A 535 -18.67 -25.46 16.78
C SER A 535 -18.47 -26.26 18.08
N SER A 536 -17.24 -26.68 18.37
CA SER A 536 -16.93 -27.51 19.54
C SER A 536 -16.95 -26.70 20.84
N MET A 537 -17.48 -27.31 21.91
CA MET A 537 -17.31 -26.82 23.28
C MET A 537 -16.15 -27.51 24.02
N ALA A 538 -15.49 -28.48 23.37
CA ALA A 538 -14.40 -29.28 23.96
C ALA A 538 -13.00 -28.78 23.58
N HIS A 539 -12.90 -27.88 22.59
CA HIS A 539 -11.64 -27.22 22.23
C HIS A 539 -11.39 -26.02 23.14
N ASP A 540 -10.12 -25.57 23.20
CA ASP A 540 -9.76 -24.28 23.78
C ASP A 540 -10.65 -23.19 23.17
N GLU A 541 -11.17 -22.29 24.01
CA GLU A 541 -12.04 -21.20 23.59
C GLU A 541 -11.33 -20.31 22.55
N GLU A 542 -10.02 -20.16 22.69
CA GLU A 542 -9.18 -19.42 21.76
C GLU A 542 -9.05 -20.13 20.40
N GLU A 543 -8.84 -21.45 20.37
CA GLU A 543 -8.79 -22.23 19.13
C GLU A 543 -10.13 -22.17 18.38
N SER A 544 -11.23 -22.26 19.12
CA SER A 544 -12.58 -22.18 18.57
C SER A 544 -12.85 -20.79 17.98
N ALA A 545 -12.43 -19.72 18.68
CA ALA A 545 -12.56 -18.35 18.18
C ALA A 545 -11.75 -18.11 16.90
N ARG A 546 -10.49 -18.57 16.85
CA ARG A 546 -9.64 -18.49 15.65
C ARG A 546 -10.24 -19.27 14.47
N ALA A 547 -10.83 -20.44 14.72
CA ALA A 547 -11.50 -21.21 13.69
C ALA A 547 -12.73 -20.45 13.13
N ARG A 548 -13.56 -19.85 13.99
CA ARG A 548 -14.70 -19.02 13.57
C ARG A 548 -14.26 -17.82 12.72
N GLU A 549 -13.17 -17.17 13.11
CA GLU A 549 -12.59 -16.06 12.35
C GLU A 549 -12.13 -16.48 10.95
N GLN A 550 -11.40 -17.61 10.84
CA GLN A 550 -10.98 -18.14 9.54
C GLN A 550 -12.18 -18.51 8.66
N VAL A 551 -13.24 -19.07 9.23
CA VAL A 551 -14.47 -19.35 8.48
C VAL A 551 -15.12 -18.06 7.98
N ARG A 552 -15.22 -17.02 8.80
CA ARG A 552 -15.75 -15.71 8.37
C ARG A 552 -14.95 -15.15 7.19
N ARG A 553 -13.61 -15.24 7.22
CA ARG A 553 -12.73 -14.86 6.10
C ARG A 553 -13.06 -15.65 4.83
N LEU A 554 -13.14 -16.98 4.93
CA LEU A 554 -13.46 -17.85 3.81
C LEU A 554 -14.79 -17.48 3.18
N TYR A 555 -15.84 -17.25 3.98
CA TYR A 555 -17.15 -16.88 3.44
C TYR A 555 -17.16 -15.47 2.84
N TYR A 556 -16.47 -14.50 3.44
CA TYR A 556 -16.35 -13.17 2.84
C TYR A 556 -15.72 -13.24 1.43
N PHE A 557 -14.62 -13.96 1.27
CA PHE A 557 -13.88 -14.00 0.00
C PHE A 557 -14.44 -15.01 -1.02
N LEU A 558 -15.02 -16.13 -0.57
CA LEU A 558 -15.28 -17.29 -1.42
C LEU A 558 -16.75 -17.75 -1.41
N TYR A 559 -17.65 -17.08 -0.69
CA TYR A 559 -19.08 -17.41 -0.72
C TYR A 559 -19.90 -16.34 -1.44
N GLU A 560 -20.71 -16.79 -2.39
CA GLU A 560 -21.68 -15.95 -3.09
C GLU A 560 -22.97 -15.88 -2.29
N PHE A 561 -23.19 -14.74 -1.62
CA PHE A 561 -24.38 -14.53 -0.83
C PHE A 561 -25.61 -14.23 -1.70
N PRO A 562 -26.75 -14.91 -1.46
CA PRO A 562 -28.05 -14.49 -1.98
C PRO A 562 -28.36 -13.04 -1.61
N GLU A 563 -29.21 -12.36 -2.38
CA GLU A 563 -29.48 -10.92 -2.22
C GLU A 563 -29.95 -10.55 -0.81
N ASP A 564 -30.81 -11.36 -0.18
CA ASP A 564 -31.32 -11.17 1.18
C ASP A 564 -30.25 -11.35 2.27
N GLN A 565 -29.10 -11.93 1.94
CA GLN A 565 -27.98 -12.18 2.85
C GLN A 565 -26.74 -11.32 2.56
N ARG A 566 -26.78 -10.45 1.54
CA ARG A 566 -25.65 -9.57 1.19
C ARG A 566 -25.26 -8.60 2.31
N TYR A 567 -26.14 -8.34 3.27
CA TYR A 567 -25.84 -7.55 4.47
C TYR A 567 -24.63 -8.09 5.26
N TYR A 568 -24.32 -9.39 5.13
CA TYR A 568 -23.11 -9.98 5.71
C TYR A 568 -21.84 -9.26 5.28
N LEU A 569 -21.76 -8.83 4.01
CA LEU A 569 -20.58 -8.16 3.45
C LEU A 569 -20.38 -6.79 4.11
N SER A 570 -21.46 -6.02 4.22
CA SER A 570 -21.46 -4.72 4.90
C SER A 570 -21.09 -4.87 6.38
N GLN A 571 -21.62 -5.89 7.07
CA GLN A 571 -21.27 -6.17 8.46
C GLN A 571 -19.80 -6.59 8.61
N TYR A 572 -19.32 -7.47 7.74
CA TYR A 572 -17.92 -7.93 7.74
C TYR A 572 -16.96 -6.76 7.56
N LEU A 573 -17.29 -5.79 6.70
CA LEU A 573 -16.47 -4.61 6.45
C LEU A 573 -16.67 -3.47 7.47
N ASN A 574 -17.54 -3.66 8.47
CA ASN A 574 -17.96 -2.60 9.40
C ASN A 574 -18.43 -1.34 8.63
N SER A 575 -19.26 -1.54 7.61
CA SER A 575 -19.67 -0.50 6.66
C SER A 575 -21.09 -0.77 6.11
N PRO A 576 -22.15 -0.42 6.85
CA PRO A 576 -23.53 -0.66 6.44
C PRO A 576 -23.89 -0.05 5.07
N ALA A 577 -23.34 1.10 4.71
CA ALA A 577 -23.67 1.86 3.50
C ALA A 577 -22.85 1.51 2.26
N ILE A 578 -21.79 0.67 2.37
CA ILE A 578 -20.84 0.48 1.25
C ILE A 578 -21.47 -0.09 -0.01
N LEU A 579 -22.40 -1.04 0.13
CA LEU A 579 -23.04 -1.67 -1.03
C LEU A 579 -23.99 -0.69 -1.74
N ASP A 580 -24.72 0.12 -0.97
CA ASP A 580 -25.55 1.20 -1.49
C ASP A 580 -24.67 2.23 -2.21
N TRP A 581 -23.59 2.68 -1.57
CA TRP A 581 -22.64 3.63 -2.15
C TRP A 581 -22.01 3.12 -3.46
N LEU A 582 -21.67 1.83 -3.54
CA LEU A 582 -21.16 1.20 -4.76
C LEU A 582 -22.20 1.17 -5.86
N SER A 583 -23.45 0.86 -5.53
CA SER A 583 -24.54 0.83 -6.51
C SER A 583 -24.77 2.19 -7.16
N TRP A 584 -24.53 3.28 -6.44
CA TRP A 584 -24.63 4.65 -6.96
C TRP A 584 -23.48 5.01 -7.91
N GLN A 585 -22.37 4.28 -7.93
CA GLN A 585 -21.28 4.59 -8.88
C GLN A 585 -21.63 4.17 -10.31
N ASP A 586 -22.66 3.34 -10.51
CA ASP A 586 -23.17 3.05 -11.85
C ASP A 586 -24.07 4.19 -12.31
N SER A 587 -23.63 4.93 -13.34
CA SER A 587 -24.38 6.03 -13.96
C SER A 587 -25.78 5.65 -14.46
N ASN A 588 -26.07 4.35 -14.67
CA ASN A 588 -27.39 3.85 -15.05
C ASN A 588 -28.32 3.61 -13.85
N HIS A 589 -27.81 3.73 -12.62
CA HIS A 589 -28.52 3.48 -11.38
C HIS A 589 -28.61 4.76 -10.55
N GLY A 590 -29.69 5.51 -10.76
CA GLY A 590 -30.03 6.64 -9.90
C GLY A 590 -30.48 6.19 -8.51
N LEU A 591 -30.52 7.11 -7.54
CA LEU A 591 -31.01 6.84 -6.18
C LEU A 591 -32.53 6.56 -6.20
N PRO A 592 -32.98 5.32 -5.94
CA PRO A 592 -34.40 4.98 -5.96
C PRO A 592 -35.19 5.81 -4.94
N THR A 593 -36.37 6.30 -5.32
CA THR A 593 -37.22 7.15 -4.46
C THR A 593 -37.49 6.56 -3.07
N PRO A 594 -37.77 5.25 -2.91
CA PRO A 594 -37.96 4.66 -1.58
C PRO A 594 -36.68 4.71 -0.73
N GLN A 595 -35.52 4.42 -1.32
CA GLN A 595 -34.23 4.47 -0.63
C GLN A 595 -33.89 5.92 -0.24
N LYS A 596 -34.10 6.88 -1.16
CA LYS A 596 -33.94 8.31 -0.90
C LYS A 596 -34.77 8.78 0.30
N ALA A 597 -36.03 8.38 0.37
CA ALA A 597 -36.92 8.76 1.47
C ALA A 597 -36.48 8.17 2.83
N ILE A 598 -35.97 6.94 2.83
CA ILE A 598 -35.42 6.30 4.03
C ILE A 598 -34.17 7.07 4.49
N LEU A 599 -33.21 7.30 3.59
CA LEU A 599 -31.98 8.02 3.90
C LEU A 599 -32.25 9.45 4.37
N ASP A 600 -33.15 10.18 3.71
CA ASP A 600 -33.55 11.54 4.09
C ASP A 600 -34.05 11.60 5.54
N LYS A 601 -34.91 10.65 5.91
CA LYS A 601 -35.42 10.53 7.29
C LYS A 601 -34.32 10.18 8.29
N GLN A 602 -33.40 9.29 7.93
CA GLN A 602 -32.27 8.89 8.78
C GLN A 602 -31.31 10.04 9.02
N ILE A 603 -30.93 10.75 7.95
CA ILE A 603 -30.05 11.92 7.98
C ILE A 603 -30.66 13.05 8.80
N PHE A 604 -31.93 13.41 8.53
CA PHE A 604 -32.65 14.42 9.29
C PHE A 604 -32.62 14.12 10.79
N ARG A 605 -32.95 12.88 11.19
CA ARG A 605 -32.95 12.46 12.60
C ARG A 605 -31.57 12.63 13.22
N VAL A 606 -30.51 12.17 12.55
CA VAL A 606 -29.14 12.25 13.08
C VAL A 606 -28.66 13.71 13.20
N LEU A 607 -28.96 14.56 12.21
CA LEU A 607 -28.65 16.00 12.27
C LEU A 607 -29.42 16.69 13.39
N GLN A 608 -30.70 16.38 13.56
CA GLN A 608 -31.54 16.90 14.64
C GLN A 608 -30.98 16.50 16.02
N GLU A 609 -30.56 15.24 16.20
CA GLU A 609 -29.89 14.80 17.42
C GLU A 609 -28.56 15.54 17.66
N TYR A 610 -27.78 15.74 16.60
CA TYR A 610 -26.47 16.40 16.69
C TYR A 610 -26.62 17.89 17.06
N PHE A 611 -27.55 18.60 16.42
CA PHE A 611 -27.75 20.04 16.66
C PHE A 611 -28.42 20.36 17.99
N THR A 612 -29.24 19.45 18.52
CA THR A 612 -29.88 19.61 19.84
C THR A 612 -29.15 18.95 20.99
N GLY A 613 -28.28 17.96 20.70
CA GLY A 613 -27.67 17.10 21.72
C GLY A 613 -28.65 16.16 22.42
N VAL A 614 -29.84 15.98 21.87
CA VAL A 614 -30.87 15.10 22.41
C VAL A 614 -30.94 13.81 21.59
N ARG A 615 -31.14 12.67 22.25
CA ARG A 615 -31.39 11.39 21.57
C ARG A 615 -32.87 11.20 21.27
N LEU A 616 -33.17 10.79 20.05
CA LEU A 616 -34.52 10.51 19.58
C LEU A 616 -34.69 8.99 19.45
N PRO A 617 -35.68 8.34 20.07
CA PRO A 617 -35.87 6.89 19.94
C PRO A 617 -36.30 6.49 18.53
N GLU A 618 -35.96 5.25 18.16
CA GLU A 618 -36.44 4.61 16.94
C GLU A 618 -37.97 4.52 16.95
N GLY A 619 -38.60 4.82 15.82
CA GLY A 619 -40.06 4.75 15.67
C GLY A 619 -40.85 5.92 16.24
N SER A 620 -40.20 6.92 16.86
CA SER A 620 -40.90 8.17 17.23
C SER A 620 -41.42 8.86 15.96
N SER A 621 -42.74 9.02 15.85
CA SER A 621 -43.38 9.76 14.77
C SER A 621 -43.16 11.26 15.01
N GLN A 622 -41.98 11.75 14.64
CA GLN A 622 -41.79 13.19 14.51
C GLN A 622 -42.69 13.68 13.38
N THR A 623 -43.80 14.29 13.76
CA THR A 623 -44.68 15.04 12.85
C THR A 623 -44.03 16.35 12.43
N ASP A 624 -43.09 16.85 13.24
CA ASP A 624 -42.35 18.07 12.97
C ASP A 624 -41.20 17.80 12.00
N THR A 625 -41.20 18.54 10.89
CA THR A 625 -40.16 18.50 9.85
C THR A 625 -39.16 19.65 9.98
N ARG A 626 -39.28 20.47 11.04
CA ARG A 626 -38.34 21.55 11.34
C ARG A 626 -37.05 20.99 11.93
N LEU A 627 -35.94 21.33 11.30
CA LEU A 627 -34.61 21.15 11.84
C LEU A 627 -34.32 22.29 12.83
N TYR A 628 -34.21 21.95 14.10
CA TYR A 628 -33.90 22.92 15.17
C TYR A 628 -32.40 22.98 15.43
N ILE A 629 -31.84 24.19 15.36
CA ILE A 629 -30.49 24.49 15.83
C ILE A 629 -30.61 25.17 17.18
N THR A 630 -30.16 24.52 18.25
CA THR A 630 -30.32 25.05 19.62
C THR A 630 -29.02 25.47 20.27
N LEU A 631 -29.13 26.31 21.31
CA LEU A 631 -28.05 26.64 22.22
C LEU A 631 -27.86 25.50 23.25
N ASN A 632 -27.32 24.38 22.77
CA ASN A 632 -27.03 23.21 23.59
C ASN A 632 -25.73 23.39 24.38
N ARG A 633 -25.75 23.06 25.68
CA ARG A 633 -24.53 22.86 26.48
C ARG A 633 -23.99 21.47 26.16
N ARG A 634 -22.85 21.37 25.48
CA ARG A 634 -22.17 20.11 25.08
C ARG A 634 -21.79 19.16 26.26
N SER A 635 -22.28 19.40 27.48
CA SER A 635 -22.12 18.53 28.65
C SER A 635 -23.17 17.42 28.67
N ASN A 636 -22.73 16.16 28.55
CA ASN A 636 -23.62 14.98 28.62
C ASN A 636 -24.24 14.76 30.02
N GLU A 637 -23.81 15.50 31.04
CA GLU A 637 -24.23 15.31 32.44
C GLU A 637 -25.59 15.94 32.78
N ILE A 638 -26.07 16.90 31.97
CA ILE A 638 -27.31 17.63 32.26
C ILE A 638 -28.27 17.50 31.07
N ARG A 639 -29.36 16.76 31.26
CA ARG A 639 -30.46 16.69 30.28
C ARG A 639 -31.18 18.04 30.22
N GLN A 640 -30.97 18.80 29.15
CA GLN A 640 -31.71 20.03 28.89
C GLN A 640 -33.08 19.71 28.30
N SER A 641 -34.12 19.75 29.15
CA SER A 641 -35.50 19.48 28.73
C SER A 641 -36.10 20.57 27.84
N ALA A 642 -35.62 21.81 27.99
CA ALA A 642 -35.95 22.95 27.14
C ALA A 642 -34.66 23.63 26.66
N GLN A 643 -34.62 24.05 25.39
CA GLN A 643 -33.46 24.70 24.78
C GLN A 643 -33.90 25.91 23.95
N VAL A 644 -33.08 26.97 23.98
CA VAL A 644 -33.26 28.14 23.12
C VAL A 644 -32.93 27.74 21.69
N VAL A 645 -33.84 28.02 20.77
CA VAL A 645 -33.66 27.80 19.34
C VAL A 645 -32.98 29.04 18.75
N LEU A 646 -31.83 28.82 18.12
CA LEU A 646 -31.09 29.83 17.38
C LEU A 646 -31.59 29.97 15.94
N ALA A 647 -32.05 28.86 15.35
CA ALA A 647 -32.71 28.82 14.06
C ALA A 647 -33.63 27.59 13.97
N ALA A 648 -34.76 27.75 13.29
CA ALA A 648 -35.65 26.65 12.90
C ALA A 648 -35.85 26.70 11.39
N VAL A 649 -35.60 25.59 10.70
CA VAL A 649 -35.68 25.51 9.25
C VAL A 649 -36.55 24.32 8.86
N ASN A 650 -37.54 24.50 7.98
CA ASN A 650 -38.29 23.36 7.44
C ASN A 650 -37.37 22.53 6.53
N TRP A 651 -37.09 21.28 6.92
CA TRP A 651 -36.15 20.41 6.24
C TRP A 651 -36.51 20.19 4.77
N LYS A 652 -37.78 19.89 4.48
CA LYS A 652 -38.22 19.54 3.12
C LYS A 652 -38.26 20.73 2.17
N ASP A 653 -38.47 21.92 2.71
CA ASP A 653 -38.48 23.17 1.93
C ASP A 653 -37.07 23.69 1.69
N ALA A 654 -36.13 23.42 2.60
CA ALA A 654 -34.79 23.97 2.60
C ALA A 654 -33.73 23.05 2.00
N PHE A 655 -33.92 21.73 2.03
CA PHE A 655 -32.89 20.77 1.63
C PHE A 655 -33.43 19.64 0.77
N GLU A 656 -32.54 19.09 -0.05
CA GLU A 656 -32.75 17.86 -0.77
C GLU A 656 -31.49 17.00 -0.85
N LEU A 657 -31.69 15.70 -0.98
CA LEU A 657 -30.61 14.77 -1.31
C LEU A 657 -30.45 14.67 -2.83
N VAL A 658 -29.23 14.88 -3.31
CA VAL A 658 -28.88 14.81 -4.74
C VAL A 658 -27.68 13.90 -4.90
N LEU A 659 -27.70 13.03 -5.91
CA LEU A 659 -26.50 12.36 -6.39
C LEU A 659 -25.86 13.28 -7.41
N GLU A 660 -24.68 13.81 -7.10
CA GLU A 660 -23.91 14.65 -7.99
C GLU A 660 -22.79 13.85 -8.64
N THR A 661 -22.63 14.02 -9.95
CA THR A 661 -21.53 13.39 -10.69
C THR A 661 -20.37 14.36 -10.79
N SER A 662 -19.23 13.99 -10.21
CA SER A 662 -17.96 14.68 -10.36
C SER A 662 -17.01 13.87 -11.25
N GLY A 663 -16.17 14.55 -12.02
CA GLY A 663 -15.13 13.93 -12.84
C GLY A 663 -13.76 14.16 -12.22
N ASN A 664 -12.88 13.16 -12.27
CA ASN A 664 -11.48 13.35 -11.85
C ASN A 664 -10.55 13.57 -13.06
N ALA A 665 -9.26 13.81 -12.81
CA ALA A 665 -8.22 13.96 -13.83
C ALA A 665 -8.06 12.74 -14.77
N LEU A 666 -8.59 11.58 -14.39
CA LEU A 666 -8.61 10.36 -15.20
C LEU A 666 -9.85 10.26 -16.09
N MET A 667 -10.71 11.28 -16.11
CA MET A 667 -12.04 11.26 -16.72
C MET A 667 -12.96 10.17 -16.16
N GLN A 668 -12.65 9.64 -14.97
CA GLN A 668 -13.56 8.74 -14.27
C GLN A 668 -14.66 9.57 -13.63
N GLN A 669 -15.90 9.09 -13.76
CA GLN A 669 -17.05 9.67 -13.09
C GLN A 669 -17.21 9.05 -11.71
N ARG A 670 -17.46 9.90 -10.71
CA ARG A 670 -17.78 9.52 -9.34
C ARG A 670 -19.13 10.14 -9.00
N GLN A 671 -19.99 9.36 -8.35
CA GLN A 671 -21.25 9.88 -7.82
C GLN A 671 -21.18 9.96 -6.31
N ASP A 672 -21.32 11.15 -5.76
CA ASP A 672 -21.43 11.33 -4.31
C ASP A 672 -22.84 11.82 -3.95
N LEU A 673 -23.32 11.41 -2.79
CA LEU A 673 -24.58 11.89 -2.24
C LEU A 673 -24.33 13.21 -1.49
N LEU A 674 -25.07 14.26 -1.82
CA LEU A 674 -24.98 15.56 -1.17
C LEU A 674 -26.33 15.96 -0.57
N ILE A 675 -26.28 16.71 0.52
CA ILE A 675 -27.40 17.58 0.92
C ILE A 675 -27.18 18.91 0.21
N CYS A 676 -28.12 19.29 -0.65
CA CYS A 676 -28.12 20.57 -1.35
C CYS A 676 -29.25 21.46 -0.82
N SER A 677 -28.95 22.73 -0.61
CA SER A 677 -29.94 23.74 -0.23
C SER A 677 -30.89 24.09 -1.37
N ARG A 678 -32.12 24.44 -1.02
CA ARG A 678 -33.14 25.02 -1.90
C ARG A 678 -33.40 26.48 -1.54
N ASN A 679 -33.86 27.25 -2.53
CA ASN A 679 -34.43 28.60 -2.35
C ASN A 679 -33.48 29.55 -1.59
N GLN A 680 -33.99 30.22 -0.54
CA GLN A 680 -33.28 31.22 0.27
C GLN A 680 -32.01 30.72 0.97
N TYR A 681 -31.77 29.40 0.99
CA TYR A 681 -30.58 28.79 1.58
C TYR A 681 -29.46 28.55 0.56
N ASP A 682 -29.56 29.12 -0.64
CA ASP A 682 -28.68 28.86 -1.79
C ASP A 682 -27.17 28.79 -1.43
N LYS A 683 -26.49 27.82 -2.06
CA LYS A 683 -25.06 27.47 -1.88
C LYS A 683 -24.69 26.93 -0.49
N ILE A 684 -25.60 26.22 0.21
CA ILE A 684 -25.20 25.34 1.31
C ILE A 684 -25.20 23.90 0.79
N GLU A 685 -24.03 23.26 0.89
CA GLU A 685 -23.84 21.86 0.52
C GLU A 685 -23.15 21.09 1.64
N LEU A 686 -23.55 19.83 1.81
CA LEU A 686 -22.84 18.88 2.67
C LEU A 686 -22.65 17.55 1.94
N PRO A 687 -21.41 17.23 1.52
CA PRO A 687 -21.08 15.92 0.96
C PRO A 687 -21.19 14.81 2.00
N LEU A 688 -21.99 13.79 1.69
CA LEU A 688 -22.25 12.62 2.52
C LEU A 688 -21.37 11.45 2.07
N LYS A 689 -20.06 11.57 2.34
CA LYS A 689 -19.09 10.51 2.07
C LYS A 689 -19.39 9.25 2.89
N LEU A 690 -18.89 8.10 2.44
CA LEU A 690 -19.18 6.78 3.04
C LEU A 690 -19.07 6.71 4.58
N PRO A 691 -18.00 7.22 5.24
CA PRO A 691 -17.92 7.19 6.70
C PRO A 691 -19.07 7.92 7.42
N PHE A 692 -19.57 9.01 6.83
CA PHE A 692 -20.70 9.74 7.38
C PHE A 692 -22.01 8.96 7.21
N LEU A 693 -22.22 8.33 6.06
CA LEU A 693 -23.38 7.48 5.81
C LEU A 693 -23.40 6.27 6.76
N ASP A 694 -22.25 5.62 6.95
CA ASP A 694 -22.10 4.53 7.90
C ASP A 694 -22.45 4.96 9.32
N PHE A 695 -21.94 6.12 9.76
CA PHE A 695 -22.30 6.70 11.05
C PHE A 695 -23.81 6.96 11.17
N VAL A 696 -24.44 7.54 10.14
CA VAL A 696 -25.88 7.83 10.15
C VAL A 696 -26.69 6.54 10.30
N MET A 697 -26.34 5.49 9.54
CA MET A 697 -27.05 4.20 9.58
C MET A 697 -26.84 3.47 10.91
N MET A 698 -25.60 3.39 11.41
CA MET A 698 -25.31 2.76 12.70
C MET A 698 -26.04 3.48 13.85
N ARG A 699 -26.02 4.81 13.84
CA ARG A 699 -26.71 5.62 14.85
C ARG A 699 -28.23 5.51 14.75
N HIS A 700 -28.76 5.39 13.54
CA HIS A 700 -30.18 5.17 13.32
C HIS A 700 -30.66 3.84 13.90
N ASN A 701 -29.81 2.79 13.81
CA ASN A 701 -30.03 1.44 14.31
C ASN A 701 -29.64 1.26 15.80
N GLY A 702 -29.39 2.36 16.51
CA GLY A 702 -29.18 2.34 17.95
C GLY A 702 -27.78 1.91 18.42
N GLU A 703 -26.78 1.86 17.54
CA GLU A 703 -25.41 1.55 17.94
C GLU A 703 -24.82 2.67 18.82
N LEU A 704 -24.30 2.29 19.99
CA LEU A 704 -23.73 3.16 21.01
C LEU A 704 -22.21 2.95 21.07
N GLY A 705 -21.42 3.68 20.29
CA GLY A 705 -19.96 3.57 20.43
C GLY A 705 -19.09 4.31 19.43
N GLU A 706 -19.50 4.40 18.16
CA GLU A 706 -18.64 5.04 17.16
C GLU A 706 -18.77 6.57 17.20
N MET A 707 -17.66 7.24 17.52
CA MET A 707 -17.54 8.69 17.37
C MET A 707 -17.19 9.03 15.92
N LEU A 708 -17.89 10.01 15.35
CA LEU A 708 -17.48 10.62 14.09
C LEU A 708 -16.05 11.16 14.21
N ASP A 709 -15.26 10.94 13.17
CA ASP A 709 -13.95 11.56 13.01
C ASP A 709 -14.07 13.10 13.15
N ALA A 710 -13.05 13.72 13.77
CA ALA A 710 -12.98 15.15 14.01
C ALA A 710 -13.19 15.99 12.75
N SER A 711 -12.74 15.51 11.59
CA SER A 711 -12.92 16.15 10.29
C SER A 711 -14.40 16.27 9.90
N TYR A 712 -15.21 15.23 10.15
CA TYR A 712 -16.65 15.29 9.89
C TYR A 712 -17.37 16.16 10.91
N LEU A 713 -16.97 16.13 12.18
CA LEU A 713 -17.51 17.06 13.19
C LEU A 713 -17.29 18.50 12.76
N GLN A 714 -16.11 18.83 12.23
CA GLN A 714 -15.83 20.15 11.70
C GLN A 714 -16.72 20.50 10.49
N ARG A 715 -16.99 19.54 9.58
CA ARG A 715 -17.90 19.73 8.44
C ARG A 715 -19.34 19.99 8.91
N LEU A 716 -19.82 19.25 9.91
CA LEU A 716 -21.13 19.47 10.51
C LEU A 716 -21.24 20.84 11.19
N ASP A 717 -20.20 21.27 11.91
CA ASP A 717 -20.17 22.60 12.53
C ASP A 717 -20.14 23.71 11.45
N ARG A 718 -19.41 23.53 10.34
CA ARG A 718 -19.47 24.46 9.18
C ARG A 718 -20.86 24.51 8.56
N PHE A 719 -21.49 23.35 8.34
CA PHE A 719 -22.84 23.24 7.81
C PHE A 719 -23.86 23.94 8.74
N LYS A 720 -23.78 23.69 10.05
CA LYS A 720 -24.57 24.39 11.09
C LYS A 720 -24.41 25.91 11.00
N ASN A 721 -23.17 26.39 10.93
CA ASN A 721 -22.88 27.82 10.85
C ASN A 721 -23.40 28.45 9.55
N ALA A 722 -23.31 27.72 8.43
CA ALA A 722 -23.85 28.18 7.15
C ALA A 722 -25.38 28.34 7.21
N ILE A 723 -26.08 27.39 7.84
CA ILE A 723 -27.53 27.50 8.07
C ILE A 723 -27.84 28.71 8.96
N LEU A 724 -27.15 28.86 10.10
CA LEU A 724 -27.36 29.97 11.03
C LEU A 724 -27.16 31.35 10.37
N SER A 725 -26.16 31.47 9.48
CA SER A 725 -25.89 32.73 8.78
C SER A 725 -27.01 33.16 7.84
N ARG A 726 -27.77 32.20 7.28
CA ARG A 726 -28.85 32.44 6.31
C ARG A 726 -30.26 32.36 6.92
N ALA A 727 -30.40 31.70 8.07
CA ALA A 727 -31.68 31.53 8.77
C ALA A 727 -32.02 32.69 9.72
N LYS A 728 -31.14 33.69 9.88
CA LYS A 728 -31.46 34.90 10.64
C LYS A 728 -32.61 35.66 9.96
N THR A 729 -33.78 35.64 10.57
CA THR A 729 -34.93 36.50 10.27
C THR A 729 -34.99 37.67 11.26
N ASP A 730 -35.32 38.85 10.73
CA ASP A 730 -35.23 40.21 11.31
C ASP A 730 -36.17 40.54 12.50
N SER A 731 -36.46 39.63 13.43
CA SER A 731 -37.26 39.97 14.63
C SER A 731 -36.47 39.80 15.92
N ASP A 732 -35.84 40.89 16.39
CA ASP A 732 -35.11 40.97 17.67
C ASP A 732 -36.00 40.80 18.92
N ASP A 733 -37.34 40.72 18.76
CA ASP A 733 -38.30 40.75 19.89
C ASP A 733 -38.89 39.39 20.29
N SER A 734 -38.58 38.28 19.59
CA SER A 734 -39.10 36.94 19.92
C SER A 734 -38.01 35.89 20.16
N ILE A 735 -38.25 35.02 21.15
CA ILE A 735 -37.39 33.88 21.52
C ILE A 735 -38.19 32.60 21.36
N LEU A 736 -37.71 31.70 20.50
CA LEU A 736 -38.27 30.35 20.37
C LEU A 736 -37.57 29.38 21.34
N LEU A 737 -38.34 28.75 22.22
CA LEU A 737 -37.89 27.64 23.05
C LEU A 737 -38.44 26.33 22.50
N VAL A 738 -37.59 25.31 22.39
CA VAL A 738 -38.04 23.95 22.05
C VAL A 738 -37.92 23.05 23.27
N ARG A 739 -39.03 22.39 23.62
CA ARG A 739 -39.09 21.40 24.70
C ARG A 739 -39.21 20.00 24.14
N LEU A 740 -38.41 19.07 24.64
CA LEU A 740 -38.60 17.65 24.34
C LEU A 740 -39.69 17.09 25.25
N LYS A 741 -40.82 16.67 24.67
CA LYS A 741 -41.91 16.01 25.40
C LYS A 741 -41.52 14.57 25.77
N THR A 742 -42.26 13.96 26.70
CA THR A 742 -42.07 12.56 27.13
C THR A 742 -42.31 11.56 26.00
N ASN A 743 -43.07 11.93 24.96
CA ASN A 743 -43.24 11.16 23.73
C ASN A 743 -42.14 11.42 22.69
N HIS A 744 -41.05 12.10 23.07
CA HIS A 744 -39.90 12.41 22.22
C HIS A 744 -40.21 13.32 21.01
N ALA A 745 -41.38 13.96 21.00
CA ALA A 745 -41.68 15.03 20.05
C ALA A 745 -41.15 16.37 20.57
N PHE A 746 -40.68 17.21 19.65
CA PHE A 746 -40.38 18.60 19.94
C PHE A 746 -41.68 19.41 20.05
N CYS A 747 -41.70 20.38 20.95
CA CYS A 747 -42.79 21.34 21.10
C CYS A 747 -42.15 22.73 21.14
N GLY A 748 -42.46 23.56 20.15
CA GLY A 748 -42.04 24.95 20.13
C GLY A 748 -42.92 25.80 21.03
N GLN A 749 -42.33 26.78 21.71
CA GLN A 749 -43.02 27.86 22.39
C GLN A 749 -42.31 29.16 22.05
N GLU A 750 -43.02 30.09 21.42
CA GLU A 750 -42.51 31.40 21.07
C GLU A 750 -42.87 32.41 22.16
N PHE A 751 -41.86 33.12 22.64
CA PHE A 751 -41.96 34.13 23.68
C PHE A 751 -41.66 35.49 23.07
N THR A 752 -42.62 36.41 23.09
CA THR A 752 -42.44 37.78 22.57
C THR A 752 -42.62 38.79 23.70
N VAL A 753 -41.74 39.78 23.79
CA VAL A 753 -41.84 40.85 24.78
C VAL A 753 -42.33 42.13 24.11
N GLN A 754 -43.60 42.49 24.34
CA GLN A 754 -44.16 43.75 23.86
C GLN A 754 -44.66 44.60 25.03
N LYS A 755 -44.18 45.85 25.10
CA LYS A 755 -44.66 46.88 26.07
C LYS A 755 -44.65 46.41 27.53
N GLY A 756 -43.63 45.62 27.93
CA GLY A 756 -43.50 45.10 29.30
C GLY A 756 -44.41 43.91 29.63
N ARG A 757 -45.08 43.31 28.63
CA ARG A 757 -45.84 42.07 28.76
C ARG A 757 -45.16 40.95 27.98
N LEU A 758 -45.13 39.76 28.57
CA LEU A 758 -44.63 38.54 27.93
C LEU A 758 -45.83 37.81 27.31
N GLU A 759 -45.81 37.66 25.98
CA GLU A 759 -46.77 36.87 25.23
C GLU A 759 -46.14 35.51 24.90
N VAL A 760 -46.92 34.43 25.06
CA VAL A 760 -46.46 33.05 24.85
C VAL A 760 -47.40 32.37 23.85
N PHE A 761 -46.83 31.87 22.76
CA PHE A 761 -47.55 31.13 21.71
C PHE A 761 -46.99 29.71 21.60
N ASP A 762 -47.86 28.70 21.52
CA ASP A 762 -47.43 27.34 21.18
C ASP A 762 -47.22 27.24 19.65
N ALA A 763 -46.04 26.75 19.23
CA ALA A 763 -45.54 26.82 17.85
C ALA A 763 -45.28 25.46 17.18
#